data_AF-A0A4R0RZ66-F1
#
_entry.id   AF-A0A4R0RZ66-F1
#
_cell.length_a   1.000
_cell.length_b   1.000
_cell.length_c   1.000
_cell.angle_alpha   90.00
_cell.angle_beta   90.00
_cell.angle_gamma   90.00
#
_symmetry.space_group_name_H-M   'P 1'
#
loop_
_entity.id
_entity.type
_entity.pdbx_description
1 polymer ?
#
loop_
_entity_poly.entity_id
_entity_poly.type
_entity_poly.pdbx_seq_one_letter_code
_entity_poly.pdbx_strand_id
1 'polypeptide(L)'
;MAAAQDNSASYHASLPVPNPTRSFWATSQTPQVDPAEGSTGPIAEDADICIIGSGITGISAAYHLARALQGKKVKEGVVKVVILEARDFCSGATGRNGGHLTETRQFFHEFSRMAQQQGTDEAVRAKALEHYNVQGIVSFIREEHLEDHVDLVSGGLLQLFTNDEEYRITLAQYDAAKAAGVNVEDIQWLTAEETKLKYGAFYPAMVSPGNNLWPLKLVGALFRRAETIGHSDRSITKLDLVLHTHTPVTAIDHISEAGSTHRFALATPRGSVKCSYILHATNAYVSHLLPHMAGPDGVIPTRGQVVATRASVTSDVLTTIAGAANDDFEYWFPRPVREDPEGKPLIILGGGREVTLPQGESYVTDDSVLNPNVSKFLREFLPKTFPGRFEVDKEPDMEWSGIMGFTKSTDPFVGPVVDRSKPQDNRSFEGQYVAAGYSGHGMPRAFACAEAVAQMIIADMEGKEWEVPDWFPRSYLIRPDDPAVSSMLEQRKHIRGQIREHADVIRTLKWKLNTLTYIAYLPAEMLAAIFQWYIVAMKLNRGLKVPSLGHYDWVRITHVCHDWREVAMTTPSLWTEILLRDPGSTDRVQQFLERSKQIPLRLQVLRVTDRWTSTLKILATQMDRVEDLAFVASLEQAKRFVDELPPDAPLLRSLHAFDRTSDETPRATVRNYPLLPFSFSKWNTPALRNLQITNYRIVWTRGAFPSSLTRLSVIGAETVGYSDVVDALQGLQSLVHLHLTNVFPSGLPHQSRQQKLLSLPNLDGIELSGAILPTIYFIDHCRFPPETHISYTFDTRWNEDLLRVAHSAFPLAAKLNAARIGSEPAVKAVAIDSHGLRLFRYISEGPTSAPENRYINRAHVYLHSLCSIVTAKKFIVDVCPQLPLEGALELTLYSVPCPAGSLSPWKAMMAGMGSLERLRIIRRPYPNPKDILAILSLTISGAPAGNQTISEQYAMPKLKELYLSEIRFRSPAIPGDTSFVDGLCEILKLRESAGFKIQLLVLTRCLNMNREDVSVLHAFVPKILWDNKVHYESDDSDINVA
;
A
#
# COMPACT_ATOMS: atom_id res chain seq x y z
N MET A 1 -25.75 -5.81 -2.87
CA MET A 1 -27.15 -5.37 -3.08
C MET A 1 -27.79 -5.17 -1.71
N ALA A 2 -27.89 -3.93 -1.26
CA ALA A 2 -28.74 -3.53 -0.14
C ALA A 2 -29.71 -2.48 -0.67
N ALA A 3 -30.97 -2.57 -0.25
CA ALA A 3 -32.15 -1.99 -0.87
C ALA A 3 -32.00 -0.50 -1.24
N ALA A 4 -32.11 -0.23 -2.55
CA ALA A 4 -32.37 1.10 -3.06
C ALA A 4 -33.80 1.48 -2.66
N GLN A 5 -33.94 2.63 -2.00
CA GLN A 5 -35.24 3.28 -1.84
C GLN A 5 -35.85 3.51 -3.22
N ASP A 6 -37.09 3.06 -3.34
CA ASP A 6 -37.96 3.23 -4.50
C ASP A 6 -38.23 4.73 -4.72
N ASN A 7 -37.53 5.31 -5.68
CA ASN A 7 -37.75 6.67 -6.18
C ASN A 7 -37.74 6.59 -7.72
N SER A 8 -38.75 5.91 -8.27
CA SER A 8 -38.93 5.70 -9.72
C SER A 8 -39.13 6.98 -10.55
N ALA A 9 -39.07 8.17 -9.94
CA ALA A 9 -39.28 9.46 -10.60
C ALA A 9 -37.99 10.26 -10.94
N SER A 10 -36.78 9.76 -10.64
CA SER A 10 -35.57 10.60 -10.56
C SER A 10 -34.44 10.31 -11.58
N TYR A 11 -34.60 9.38 -12.52
CA TYR A 11 -33.48 8.94 -13.39
C TYR A 11 -33.39 9.63 -14.76
N HIS A 12 -34.31 10.53 -15.11
CA HIS A 12 -34.32 11.24 -16.39
C HIS A 12 -33.31 12.38 -16.41
N ALA A 13 -32.56 12.51 -17.50
CA ALA A 13 -31.68 13.66 -17.70
C ALA A 13 -32.50 14.95 -17.85
N SER A 14 -32.06 16.01 -17.18
CA SER A 14 -32.54 17.37 -17.43
C SER A 14 -32.00 17.90 -18.77
N LEU A 15 -32.47 19.07 -19.19
CA LEU A 15 -31.71 19.88 -20.15
C LEU A 15 -30.33 20.26 -19.55
N PRO A 16 -29.31 20.50 -20.40
CA PRO A 16 -28.05 21.09 -19.95
C PRO A 16 -28.29 22.40 -19.21
N VAL A 17 -27.60 22.62 -18.10
CA VAL A 17 -27.70 23.89 -17.36
C VAL A 17 -27.17 25.05 -18.21
N PRO A 18 -27.80 26.24 -18.16
CA PRO A 18 -27.47 27.36 -19.05
C PRO A 18 -26.11 28.01 -18.76
N ASN A 19 -25.58 27.84 -17.55
CA ASN A 19 -24.37 28.50 -17.05
C ASN A 19 -23.26 27.49 -16.67
N PRO A 20 -22.73 26.69 -17.62
CA PRO A 20 -21.67 25.74 -17.31
C PRO A 20 -20.36 26.43 -16.88
N THR A 21 -19.48 25.70 -16.19
CA THR A 21 -18.11 26.18 -15.96
C THR A 21 -17.39 26.44 -17.30
N ARG A 22 -16.46 27.39 -17.34
CA ARG A 22 -15.73 27.72 -18.56
C ARG A 22 -14.62 26.69 -18.83
N SER A 23 -14.68 26.00 -19.96
CA SER A 23 -13.63 25.06 -20.38
C SER A 23 -12.47 25.77 -21.07
N PHE A 24 -11.25 25.23 -20.92
CA PHE A 24 -10.08 25.68 -21.67
C PHE A 24 -10.31 25.61 -23.19
N TRP A 25 -11.06 24.62 -23.69
CA TRP A 25 -11.29 24.49 -25.14
C TRP A 25 -12.11 25.63 -25.74
N ALA A 26 -12.84 26.37 -24.92
CA ALA A 26 -13.68 27.50 -25.31
C ALA A 26 -12.96 28.87 -25.17
N THR A 27 -11.65 28.89 -24.91
CA THR A 27 -10.86 30.14 -24.80
C THR A 27 -10.21 30.59 -26.10
N SER A 28 -10.49 29.91 -27.21
CA SER A 28 -9.92 30.24 -28.53
C SER A 28 -10.16 31.72 -28.88
N GLN A 29 -9.08 32.45 -29.20
CA GLN A 29 -9.15 33.86 -29.56
C GLN A 29 -9.88 34.11 -30.90
N THR A 30 -9.88 33.10 -31.79
CA THR A 30 -10.58 33.11 -33.08
C THR A 30 -11.33 31.79 -33.28
N PRO A 31 -12.59 31.69 -32.81
CA PRO A 31 -13.38 30.48 -32.99
C PRO A 31 -13.73 30.29 -34.48
N GLN A 32 -13.65 29.06 -34.97
CA GLN A 32 -13.89 28.75 -36.39
C GLN A 32 -15.39 28.82 -36.76
N VAL A 33 -16.26 28.58 -35.78
CA VAL A 33 -17.71 28.74 -35.83
C VAL A 33 -18.08 29.64 -34.66
N ASP A 34 -18.96 30.62 -34.88
CA ASP A 34 -19.43 31.48 -33.79
C ASP A 34 -20.09 30.60 -32.71
N PRO A 35 -19.67 30.69 -31.43
CA PRO A 35 -20.35 29.98 -30.34
C PRO A 35 -21.86 30.19 -30.33
N ALA A 36 -22.33 31.37 -30.74
CA ALA A 36 -23.73 31.77 -30.81
C ALA A 36 -24.32 31.69 -32.24
N GLU A 37 -23.72 30.91 -33.15
CA GLU A 37 -24.19 30.74 -34.53
C GLU A 37 -25.70 30.41 -34.58
N GLY A 38 -26.44 31.21 -35.37
CA GLY A 38 -27.89 31.05 -35.55
C GLY A 38 -28.74 31.18 -34.28
N SER A 39 -28.20 31.70 -33.16
CA SER A 39 -28.92 31.92 -31.89
C SER A 39 -29.95 33.05 -31.96
N THR A 40 -29.77 33.99 -32.89
CA THR A 40 -30.70 35.10 -33.16
C THR A 40 -31.28 34.97 -34.57
N GLY A 41 -32.42 35.61 -34.82
CA GLY A 41 -33.13 35.52 -36.10
C GLY A 41 -34.18 34.38 -36.15
N PRO A 42 -34.87 34.21 -37.30
CA PRO A 42 -35.90 33.19 -37.47
C PRO A 42 -35.30 31.78 -37.41
N ILE A 43 -36.03 30.85 -36.79
CA ILE A 43 -35.69 29.42 -36.80
C ILE A 43 -36.13 28.81 -38.15
N ALA A 44 -35.41 27.80 -38.63
CA ALA A 44 -35.82 27.03 -39.81
C ALA A 44 -37.22 26.42 -39.60
N GLU A 45 -38.11 26.55 -40.58
CA GLU A 45 -39.48 26.00 -40.50
C GLU A 45 -39.50 24.49 -40.74
N ASP A 46 -38.65 23.99 -41.64
CA ASP A 46 -38.58 22.60 -42.05
C ASP A 46 -37.16 22.10 -42.34
N ALA A 47 -36.95 20.79 -42.18
CA ALA A 47 -35.71 20.08 -42.51
C ALA A 47 -36.02 18.67 -43.02
N ASP A 48 -35.14 18.08 -43.83
CA ASP A 48 -35.22 16.64 -44.09
C ASP A 48 -34.69 15.87 -42.86
N ILE A 49 -33.57 16.34 -42.31
CA ILE A 49 -32.88 15.72 -41.16
C ILE A 49 -32.66 16.78 -40.08
N CYS A 50 -33.15 16.51 -38.87
CA CYS A 50 -32.78 17.28 -37.68
C CYS A 50 -31.74 16.53 -36.86
N ILE A 51 -30.61 17.17 -36.58
CA ILE A 51 -29.56 16.64 -35.70
C ILE A 51 -29.62 17.39 -34.38
N ILE A 52 -29.82 16.68 -33.27
CA ILE A 52 -29.92 17.26 -31.93
C ILE A 52 -28.56 17.10 -31.24
N GLY A 53 -27.86 18.22 -31.06
CA GLY A 53 -26.53 18.31 -30.47
C GLY A 53 -25.42 18.56 -31.51
N SER A 54 -24.59 19.57 -31.24
CA SER A 54 -23.48 20.01 -32.11
C SER A 54 -22.10 19.49 -31.66
N GLY A 55 -22.08 18.43 -30.84
CA GLY A 55 -20.83 17.76 -30.47
C GLY A 55 -20.23 16.94 -31.61
N ILE A 56 -19.14 16.22 -31.32
CA ILE A 56 -18.42 15.42 -32.33
C ILE A 56 -19.35 14.47 -33.10
N THR A 57 -20.30 13.81 -32.44
CA THR A 57 -21.25 12.91 -33.11
C THR A 57 -22.12 13.63 -34.12
N GLY A 58 -22.76 14.74 -33.74
CA GLY A 58 -23.71 15.45 -34.60
C GLY A 58 -23.04 16.11 -35.79
N ILE A 59 -21.89 16.77 -35.57
CA ILE A 59 -21.14 17.40 -36.65
C ILE A 59 -20.47 16.37 -37.57
N SER A 60 -19.96 15.27 -37.02
CA SER A 60 -19.44 14.19 -37.86
C SER A 60 -20.54 13.59 -38.72
N ALA A 61 -21.76 13.42 -38.19
CA ALA A 61 -22.89 12.95 -38.97
C ALA A 61 -23.21 13.92 -40.13
N ALA A 62 -23.25 15.23 -39.87
CA ALA A 62 -23.43 16.24 -40.93
C ALA A 62 -22.32 16.17 -42.00
N TYR A 63 -21.07 16.00 -41.59
CA TYR A 63 -19.92 15.82 -42.49
C TYR A 63 -20.03 14.54 -43.34
N HIS A 64 -20.36 13.40 -42.73
CA HIS A 64 -20.53 12.13 -43.44
C HIS A 64 -21.75 12.15 -44.37
N LEU A 65 -22.84 12.81 -43.97
CA LEU A 65 -24.00 13.05 -44.85
C LEU A 65 -23.58 13.87 -46.07
N ALA A 66 -22.88 14.99 -45.88
CA ALA A 66 -22.40 15.83 -46.99
C ALA A 66 -21.49 15.04 -47.95
N ARG A 67 -20.56 14.24 -47.40
CA ARG A 67 -19.68 13.39 -48.22
C ARG A 67 -20.41 12.28 -48.95
N ALA A 68 -21.35 11.60 -48.30
CA ALA A 68 -22.07 10.49 -48.91
C ALA A 68 -23.05 10.94 -50.00
N LEU A 69 -23.56 12.17 -49.91
CA LEU A 69 -24.38 12.81 -50.95
C LEU A 69 -23.53 13.32 -52.14
N GLN A 70 -22.23 13.52 -51.94
CA GLN A 70 -21.30 13.93 -52.99
C GLN A 70 -21.19 12.82 -54.06
N GLY A 71 -21.94 12.98 -55.15
CA GLY A 71 -21.96 12.05 -56.30
C GLY A 71 -23.09 11.03 -56.32
N LYS A 72 -24.06 11.10 -55.39
CA LYS A 72 -25.28 10.27 -55.41
C LYS A 72 -26.53 11.11 -55.66
N LYS A 73 -27.50 10.58 -56.41
CA LYS A 73 -28.84 11.18 -56.56
C LYS A 73 -29.79 10.52 -55.55
N VAL A 74 -29.81 11.03 -54.32
CA VAL A 74 -30.65 10.49 -53.23
C VAL A 74 -32.06 11.10 -53.26
N LYS A 75 -32.16 12.40 -53.58
CA LYS A 75 -33.41 13.13 -53.71
C LYS A 75 -33.26 14.17 -54.82
N GLU A 76 -34.36 14.49 -55.52
CA GLU A 76 -34.35 15.64 -56.42
C GLU A 76 -34.28 16.94 -55.60
N GLY A 77 -33.24 17.73 -55.84
CA GLY A 77 -33.04 19.02 -55.20
C GLY A 77 -32.07 18.98 -54.01
N VAL A 78 -32.41 19.75 -52.97
CA VAL A 78 -31.57 20.04 -51.81
C VAL A 78 -32.03 19.19 -50.63
N VAL A 79 -31.10 18.54 -49.93
CA VAL A 79 -31.34 17.92 -48.62
C VAL A 79 -31.10 18.96 -47.55
N LYS A 80 -32.14 19.30 -46.77
CA LYS A 80 -32.05 20.28 -45.69
C LYS A 80 -31.66 19.59 -44.38
N VAL A 81 -30.57 20.02 -43.77
CA VAL A 81 -30.10 19.51 -42.47
C VAL A 81 -30.06 20.64 -41.46
N VAL A 82 -30.80 20.50 -40.37
CA VAL A 82 -30.83 21.48 -39.27
C VAL A 82 -30.20 20.88 -38.02
N ILE A 83 -29.19 21.55 -37.48
CA ILE A 83 -28.54 21.19 -36.22
C ILE A 83 -29.07 22.09 -35.12
N LEU A 84 -29.63 21.49 -34.07
CA LEU A 84 -30.16 22.20 -32.90
C LEU A 84 -29.26 21.94 -31.70
N GLU A 85 -28.71 23.01 -31.12
CA GLU A 85 -27.84 22.97 -29.95
C GLU A 85 -28.45 23.77 -28.80
N ALA A 86 -28.48 23.18 -27.60
CA ALA A 86 -29.11 23.78 -26.43
C ALA A 86 -28.33 24.98 -25.87
N ARG A 87 -27.00 24.99 -26.05
CA ARG A 87 -26.08 26.03 -25.55
C ARG A 87 -25.23 26.60 -26.70
N ASP A 88 -23.98 26.94 -26.43
CA ASP A 88 -22.99 27.31 -27.45
C ASP A 88 -22.60 26.09 -28.31
N PHE A 89 -22.14 26.36 -29.54
CA PHE A 89 -21.58 25.37 -30.45
C PHE A 89 -20.56 24.46 -29.77
N CYS A 90 -20.80 23.14 -29.83
CA CYS A 90 -19.94 22.08 -29.30
C CYS A 90 -19.56 22.27 -27.81
N SER A 91 -20.43 22.90 -27.01
CA SER A 91 -20.21 23.17 -25.58
C SER A 91 -20.49 21.99 -24.64
N GLY A 92 -20.94 20.85 -25.16
CA GLY A 92 -21.20 19.63 -24.39
C GLY A 92 -19.92 18.84 -24.07
N ALA A 93 -20.05 17.52 -23.93
CA ALA A 93 -18.94 16.63 -23.56
C ALA A 93 -17.68 16.80 -24.43
N THR A 94 -17.84 17.01 -25.74
CA THR A 94 -16.71 17.17 -26.68
C THR A 94 -15.87 18.41 -26.36
N GLY A 95 -16.50 19.57 -26.13
CA GLY A 95 -15.80 20.81 -25.79
C GLY A 95 -15.33 20.89 -24.34
N ARG A 96 -15.40 19.79 -23.56
CA ARG A 96 -15.09 19.75 -22.12
C ARG A 96 -14.23 18.55 -21.71
N ASN A 97 -13.80 17.73 -22.66
CA ASN A 97 -13.05 16.50 -22.37
C ASN A 97 -11.53 16.75 -22.18
N GLY A 98 -10.75 15.67 -22.13
CA GLY A 98 -9.30 15.71 -22.00
C GLY A 98 -8.49 15.75 -23.29
N GLY A 99 -9.08 15.94 -24.48
CA GLY A 99 -8.33 16.05 -25.75
C GLY A 99 -7.73 14.75 -26.32
N HIS A 100 -7.83 13.62 -25.61
CA HIS A 100 -7.27 12.33 -26.03
C HIS A 100 -7.98 11.74 -27.26
N LEU A 101 -7.20 11.26 -28.22
CA LEU A 101 -7.60 10.47 -29.39
C LEU A 101 -6.74 9.20 -29.44
N THR A 102 -7.12 8.21 -28.62
CA THR A 102 -6.34 6.99 -28.36
C THR A 102 -7.21 5.74 -28.48
N GLU A 103 -6.70 4.70 -29.13
CA GLU A 103 -7.43 3.47 -29.50
C GLU A 103 -7.13 2.26 -28.60
N THR A 104 -6.21 2.39 -27.64
CA THR A 104 -5.74 1.25 -26.80
C THR A 104 -6.09 1.41 -25.34
N ARG A 105 -6.60 2.58 -24.94
CA ARG A 105 -6.70 3.00 -23.56
C ARG A 105 -7.61 2.06 -22.75
N GLN A 106 -8.89 1.95 -23.13
CA GLN A 106 -9.84 1.06 -22.44
C GLN A 106 -9.81 -0.39 -22.92
N PHE A 107 -9.20 -0.67 -24.09
CA PHE A 107 -9.34 -1.95 -24.77
C PHE A 107 -8.81 -3.14 -23.95
N PHE A 108 -7.62 -3.01 -23.38
CA PHE A 108 -7.02 -4.11 -22.61
C PHE A 108 -7.62 -4.27 -21.21
N HIS A 109 -8.36 -3.29 -20.68
CA HIS A 109 -9.13 -3.50 -19.44
C HIS A 109 -10.34 -4.42 -19.68
N GLU A 110 -10.89 -4.45 -20.89
CA GLU A 110 -12.20 -5.04 -21.16
C GLU A 110 -12.22 -6.20 -22.15
N PHE A 111 -11.12 -6.49 -22.84
CA PHE A 111 -11.10 -7.48 -23.94
C PHE A 111 -11.75 -8.82 -23.58
N SER A 112 -11.35 -9.46 -22.48
CA SER A 112 -11.92 -10.74 -22.05
C SER A 112 -13.39 -10.63 -21.66
N ARG A 113 -13.82 -9.49 -21.09
CA ARG A 113 -15.24 -9.25 -20.79
C ARG A 113 -16.04 -9.19 -22.09
N MET A 114 -15.58 -8.42 -23.06
CA MET A 114 -16.22 -8.29 -24.37
C MET A 114 -16.26 -9.63 -25.10
N ALA A 115 -15.14 -10.34 -25.15
CA ALA A 115 -15.04 -11.67 -25.76
C ALA A 115 -15.98 -12.69 -25.08
N GLN A 116 -16.10 -12.64 -23.74
CA GLN A 116 -17.04 -13.48 -23.00
C GLN A 116 -18.50 -13.10 -23.23
N GLN A 117 -18.84 -11.81 -23.28
CA GLN A 117 -20.23 -11.36 -23.40
C GLN A 117 -20.75 -11.48 -24.84
N GLN A 118 -19.96 -11.00 -25.81
CA GLN A 118 -20.37 -10.77 -27.20
C GLN A 118 -19.69 -11.73 -28.19
N GLY A 119 -18.57 -12.34 -27.80
CA GLY A 119 -17.76 -13.21 -28.66
C GLY A 119 -16.46 -12.51 -29.08
N THR A 120 -15.42 -13.31 -29.35
CA THR A 120 -14.08 -12.82 -29.70
C THR A 120 -14.09 -11.93 -30.94
N ASP A 121 -14.85 -12.30 -31.97
CA ASP A 121 -14.93 -11.53 -33.23
C ASP A 121 -15.48 -10.12 -33.00
N GLU A 122 -16.47 -9.95 -32.13
CA GLU A 122 -17.03 -8.64 -31.79
C GLU A 122 -16.03 -7.80 -30.96
N ALA A 123 -15.27 -8.43 -30.06
CA ALA A 123 -14.20 -7.74 -29.34
C ALA A 123 -13.10 -7.24 -30.28
N VAL A 124 -12.73 -8.04 -31.29
CA VAL A 124 -11.80 -7.63 -32.34
C VAL A 124 -12.37 -6.50 -33.20
N ARG A 125 -13.67 -6.55 -33.55
CA ARG A 125 -14.33 -5.45 -34.28
C ARG A 125 -14.36 -4.15 -33.49
N ALA A 126 -14.57 -4.19 -32.17
CA ALA A 126 -14.54 -2.98 -31.35
C ALA A 126 -13.18 -2.27 -31.43
N LYS A 127 -12.09 -3.03 -31.42
CA LYS A 127 -10.74 -2.49 -31.66
C LYS A 127 -10.59 -1.94 -33.08
N ALA A 128 -11.10 -2.66 -34.08
CA ALA A 128 -11.05 -2.22 -35.48
C ALA A 128 -11.81 -0.91 -35.70
N LEU A 129 -12.94 -0.70 -35.04
CA LEU A 129 -13.69 0.55 -35.07
C LEU A 129 -12.89 1.71 -34.48
N GLU A 130 -12.26 1.52 -33.32
CA GLU A 130 -11.46 2.57 -32.70
C GLU A 130 -10.27 2.95 -33.59
N HIS A 131 -9.61 1.95 -34.20
CA HIS A 131 -8.56 2.19 -35.18
C HIS A 131 -9.07 2.96 -36.40
N TYR A 132 -10.18 2.52 -37.00
CA TYR A 132 -10.82 3.16 -38.15
C TYR A 132 -11.20 4.62 -37.85
N ASN A 133 -11.77 4.88 -36.67
CA ASN A 133 -12.13 6.22 -36.21
C ASN A 133 -10.91 7.13 -36.06
N VAL A 134 -9.87 6.66 -35.35
CA VAL A 134 -8.64 7.45 -35.13
C VAL A 134 -7.95 7.76 -36.45
N GLN A 135 -7.82 6.77 -37.34
CA GLN A 135 -7.24 6.98 -38.66
C GLN A 135 -8.09 7.92 -39.51
N GLY A 136 -9.42 7.80 -39.48
CA GLY A 136 -10.32 8.69 -40.20
C GLY A 136 -10.15 10.16 -39.80
N ILE A 137 -10.06 10.45 -38.50
CA ILE A 137 -9.82 11.80 -37.99
C ILE A 137 -8.42 12.30 -38.37
N VAL A 138 -7.37 11.49 -38.18
CA VAL A 138 -5.99 11.90 -38.49
C VAL A 138 -5.81 12.14 -40.00
N SER A 139 -6.37 11.29 -40.84
CA SER A 139 -6.36 11.46 -42.30
C SER A 139 -7.09 12.74 -42.70
N PHE A 140 -8.27 13.01 -42.15
CA PHE A 140 -8.98 14.27 -42.37
C PHE A 140 -8.13 15.49 -42.00
N ILE A 141 -7.49 15.48 -40.83
CA ILE A 141 -6.64 16.59 -40.38
C ILE A 141 -5.48 16.82 -41.36
N ARG A 142 -4.82 15.75 -41.81
CA ARG A 142 -3.69 15.83 -42.75
C ARG A 142 -4.10 16.26 -44.15
N GLU A 143 -5.22 15.75 -44.65
CA GLU A 143 -5.76 16.10 -45.97
C GLU A 143 -6.18 17.57 -46.06
N GLU A 144 -6.67 18.14 -44.96
CA GLU A 144 -7.07 19.56 -44.87
C GLU A 144 -5.94 20.47 -44.33
N HIS A 145 -4.74 19.92 -44.05
CA HIS A 145 -3.58 20.64 -43.50
C HIS A 145 -3.87 21.40 -42.19
N LEU A 146 -4.54 20.72 -41.24
CA LEU A 146 -5.03 21.30 -40.00
C LEU A 146 -4.23 20.89 -38.76
N GLU A 147 -3.10 20.20 -38.90
CA GLU A 147 -2.30 19.65 -37.79
C GLU A 147 -1.98 20.72 -36.75
N ASP A 148 -1.45 21.86 -37.23
CA ASP A 148 -1.13 23.00 -36.39
C ASP A 148 -2.39 23.70 -35.88
N HIS A 149 -3.46 23.75 -36.66
CA HIS A 149 -4.69 24.43 -36.24
C HIS A 149 -5.32 23.73 -35.03
N VAL A 150 -5.41 22.39 -35.08
CA VAL A 150 -6.05 21.57 -34.04
C VAL A 150 -5.07 21.11 -32.96
N ASP A 151 -3.83 21.60 -32.94
CA ASP A 151 -2.79 21.19 -31.98
C ASP A 151 -2.60 19.65 -31.95
N LEU A 152 -2.55 19.00 -33.12
CA LEU A 152 -2.39 17.54 -33.20
C LEU A 152 -1.01 17.12 -32.68
N VAL A 153 -0.99 16.22 -31.69
CA VAL A 153 0.23 15.63 -31.13
C VAL A 153 0.15 14.11 -31.21
N SER A 154 1.06 13.50 -31.96
CA SER A 154 1.24 12.04 -32.07
C SER A 154 2.33 11.54 -31.11
N GLY A 155 2.12 11.74 -29.80
CA GLY A 155 3.12 11.45 -28.77
C GLY A 155 3.07 10.04 -28.17
N GLY A 156 2.02 9.26 -28.46
CA GLY A 156 1.75 7.99 -27.80
C GLY A 156 0.97 8.13 -26.49
N LEU A 157 0.66 6.99 -25.88
CA LEU A 157 0.01 6.85 -24.58
C LEU A 157 0.89 6.03 -23.64
N LEU A 158 1.16 6.55 -22.44
CA LEU A 158 1.84 5.89 -21.34
C LEU A 158 0.81 5.46 -20.28
N GLN A 159 0.45 4.19 -20.25
CA GLN A 159 -0.37 3.59 -19.19
C GLN A 159 0.52 3.25 -17.99
N LEU A 160 0.36 3.92 -16.86
CA LEU A 160 1.07 3.62 -15.62
C LEU A 160 0.28 2.60 -14.79
N PHE A 161 0.96 1.54 -14.35
CA PHE A 161 0.37 0.54 -13.47
C PHE A 161 0.70 0.85 -12.02
N THR A 162 -0.30 1.31 -11.28
CA THR A 162 -0.13 1.80 -9.89
C THR A 162 -0.07 0.69 -8.86
N ASN A 163 -0.47 -0.52 -9.25
CA ASN A 163 -0.43 -1.73 -8.42
C ASN A 163 -0.19 -3.00 -9.27
N ASP A 164 0.25 -4.08 -8.62
CA ASP A 164 0.60 -5.34 -9.27
C ASP A 164 -0.61 -6.06 -9.91
N GLU A 165 -1.81 -5.84 -9.39
CA GLU A 165 -3.04 -6.46 -9.91
C GLU A 165 -3.41 -5.86 -11.26
N GLU A 166 -3.36 -4.53 -11.39
CA GLU A 166 -3.58 -3.76 -12.63
C GLU A 166 -2.62 -4.24 -13.73
N TYR A 167 -1.33 -4.35 -13.41
CA TYR A 167 -0.30 -4.86 -14.33
C TYR A 167 -0.64 -6.28 -14.81
N ARG A 168 -0.97 -7.18 -13.87
CA ARG A 168 -1.18 -8.61 -14.17
C ARG A 168 -2.48 -8.86 -14.92
N ILE A 169 -3.54 -8.11 -14.62
CA ILE A 169 -4.81 -8.16 -15.36
C ILE A 169 -4.58 -7.67 -16.79
N THR A 170 -3.97 -6.50 -16.96
CA THR A 170 -3.73 -5.92 -18.29
C THR A 170 -2.85 -6.82 -19.15
N LEU A 171 -1.80 -7.43 -18.57
CA LEU A 171 -0.94 -8.37 -19.29
C LEU A 171 -1.71 -9.61 -19.77
N ALA A 172 -2.56 -10.19 -18.92
CA ALA A 172 -3.38 -11.35 -19.31
C ALA A 172 -4.37 -11.01 -20.44
N GLN A 173 -4.91 -9.79 -20.43
CA GLN A 173 -5.82 -9.29 -21.46
C GLN A 173 -5.09 -9.01 -22.77
N TYR A 174 -3.89 -8.45 -22.69
CA TYR A 174 -2.97 -8.26 -23.81
C TYR A 174 -2.65 -9.60 -24.49
N ASP A 175 -2.28 -10.62 -23.71
CA ASP A 175 -1.98 -11.96 -24.23
C ASP A 175 -3.20 -12.61 -24.90
N ALA A 176 -4.39 -12.44 -24.30
CA ALA A 176 -5.64 -12.94 -24.86
C ALA A 176 -6.00 -12.25 -26.19
N ALA A 177 -5.83 -10.92 -26.26
CA ALA A 177 -6.08 -10.14 -27.47
C ALA A 177 -5.10 -10.52 -28.59
N LYS A 178 -3.81 -10.68 -28.25
CA LYS A 178 -2.78 -11.15 -29.17
C LYS A 178 -3.11 -12.53 -29.72
N ALA A 179 -3.52 -13.46 -28.86
CA ALA A 179 -3.94 -14.80 -29.28
C ALA A 179 -5.19 -14.79 -30.17
N ALA A 180 -6.05 -13.79 -30.03
CA ALA A 180 -7.22 -13.58 -30.88
C ALA A 180 -6.92 -12.88 -32.23
N GLY A 181 -5.66 -12.53 -32.50
CA GLY A 181 -5.25 -11.90 -33.77
C GLY A 181 -5.28 -10.37 -33.77
N VAL A 182 -5.41 -9.73 -32.60
CA VAL A 182 -5.27 -8.27 -32.50
C VAL A 182 -3.81 -7.87 -32.72
N ASN A 183 -3.57 -6.86 -33.57
CA ASN A 183 -2.22 -6.32 -33.75
C ASN A 183 -1.78 -5.57 -32.48
N VAL A 184 -0.64 -5.99 -31.95
CA VAL A 184 -0.04 -5.47 -30.71
C VAL A 184 1.46 -5.17 -30.87
N GLU A 185 1.97 -5.11 -32.10
CA GLU A 185 3.40 -4.95 -32.39
C GLU A 185 3.96 -3.60 -31.91
N ASP A 186 3.14 -2.55 -31.96
CA ASP A 186 3.53 -1.19 -31.55
C ASP A 186 3.41 -0.94 -30.03
N ILE A 187 3.19 -2.00 -29.24
CA ILE A 187 3.03 -1.91 -27.79
C ILE A 187 4.33 -2.30 -27.09
N GLN A 188 4.84 -1.39 -26.27
CA GLN A 188 6.06 -1.60 -25.48
C GLN A 188 5.73 -1.67 -23.98
N TRP A 189 6.20 -2.70 -23.31
CA TRP A 189 6.15 -2.80 -21.84
C TRP A 189 7.43 -2.25 -21.23
N LEU A 190 7.30 -1.50 -20.13
CA LEU A 190 8.40 -0.86 -19.40
C LEU A 190 8.37 -1.27 -17.94
N THR A 191 9.55 -1.58 -17.41
CA THR A 191 9.79 -1.72 -15.97
C THR A 191 9.72 -0.37 -15.25
N ALA A 192 9.54 -0.36 -13.94
CA ALA A 192 9.54 0.88 -13.15
C ALA A 192 10.86 1.67 -13.29
N GLU A 193 11.99 0.99 -13.48
CA GLU A 193 13.29 1.63 -13.69
C GLU A 193 13.36 2.33 -15.06
N GLU A 194 12.91 1.67 -16.12
CA GLU A 194 12.84 2.24 -17.48
C GLU A 194 11.86 3.42 -17.53
N THR A 195 10.68 3.28 -16.93
CA THR A 195 9.69 4.36 -16.84
C THR A 195 10.25 5.56 -16.09
N LYS A 196 10.96 5.33 -14.97
CA LYS A 196 11.59 6.42 -14.21
C LYS A 196 12.66 7.13 -15.03
N LEU A 197 13.52 6.38 -15.71
CA LEU A 197 14.60 6.94 -16.51
C LEU A 197 14.07 7.78 -17.68
N LYS A 198 13.02 7.30 -18.37
CA LYS A 198 12.49 7.93 -19.59
C LYS A 198 11.43 9.00 -19.31
N TYR A 199 10.55 8.77 -18.35
CA TYR A 199 9.35 9.60 -18.09
C TYR A 199 9.27 10.14 -16.66
N GLY A 200 10.16 9.74 -15.74
CA GLY A 200 10.21 10.27 -14.39
C GLY A 200 9.15 9.75 -13.43
N ALA A 201 8.34 8.75 -13.83
CA ALA A 201 7.37 8.08 -12.97
C ALA A 201 7.94 6.78 -12.39
N PHE A 202 7.55 6.43 -11.16
CA PHE A 202 8.08 5.30 -10.39
C PHE A 202 7.28 4.00 -10.56
N TYR A 203 6.52 3.87 -11.65
CA TYR A 203 5.60 2.77 -11.90
C TYR A 203 6.00 2.00 -13.16
N PRO A 204 5.80 0.67 -13.21
CA PRO A 204 5.85 -0.04 -14.49
C PRO A 204 4.77 0.51 -15.41
N ALA A 205 4.99 0.41 -16.73
CA ALA A 205 4.12 1.04 -17.70
C ALA A 205 3.98 0.26 -19.00
N MET A 206 2.95 0.59 -19.78
CA MET A 206 2.76 0.17 -21.16
C MET A 206 2.68 1.40 -22.05
N VAL A 207 3.45 1.41 -23.12
CA VAL A 207 3.43 2.46 -24.15
C VAL A 207 2.74 1.94 -25.39
N SER A 208 1.80 2.72 -25.92
CA SER A 208 1.05 2.40 -27.14
C SER A 208 0.89 3.63 -28.04
N PRO A 209 0.52 3.45 -29.33
CA PRO A 209 0.18 4.56 -30.21
C PRO A 209 -1.01 5.36 -29.68
N GLY A 210 -0.93 6.68 -29.81
CA GLY A 210 -1.94 7.60 -29.29
C GLY A 210 -1.73 9.03 -29.78
N ASN A 211 -2.83 9.74 -29.96
CA ASN A 211 -2.85 11.14 -30.39
C ASN A 211 -3.62 11.99 -29.38
N ASN A 212 -3.37 13.30 -29.39
CA ASN A 212 -4.17 14.29 -28.68
C ASN A 212 -4.36 15.51 -29.57
N LEU A 213 -5.46 16.24 -29.38
CA LEU A 213 -5.79 17.42 -30.18
C LEU A 213 -6.77 18.35 -29.44
N TRP A 214 -7.03 19.52 -30.02
CA TRP A 214 -8.06 20.46 -29.59
C TRP A 214 -9.44 20.06 -30.16
N PRO A 215 -10.36 19.51 -29.33
CA PRO A 215 -11.60 18.92 -29.84
C PRO A 215 -12.53 19.94 -30.50
N LEU A 216 -12.69 21.12 -29.88
CA LEU A 216 -13.57 22.17 -30.40
C LEU A 216 -13.14 22.66 -31.80
N LYS A 217 -11.83 22.81 -32.04
CA LYS A 217 -11.30 23.23 -33.35
C LYS A 217 -11.47 22.13 -34.40
N LEU A 218 -11.27 20.86 -34.04
CA LEU A 218 -11.55 19.72 -34.92
C LEU A 218 -13.02 19.74 -35.37
N VAL A 219 -13.95 19.88 -34.43
CA VAL A 219 -15.39 19.90 -34.72
C VAL A 219 -15.77 21.13 -35.56
N GLY A 220 -15.20 22.30 -35.26
CA GLY A 220 -15.37 23.49 -36.09
C GLY A 220 -14.90 23.27 -37.53
N ALA A 221 -13.76 22.61 -37.73
CA ALA A 221 -13.25 22.29 -39.06
C ALA A 221 -14.14 21.30 -39.81
N LEU A 222 -14.64 20.26 -39.13
CA LEU A 222 -15.59 19.32 -39.71
C LEU A 222 -16.88 20.02 -40.16
N PHE A 223 -17.40 20.94 -39.35
CA PHE A 223 -18.60 21.72 -39.70
C PHE A 223 -18.36 22.58 -40.96
N ARG A 224 -17.28 23.37 -40.99
CA ARG A 224 -16.92 24.19 -42.16
C ARG A 224 -16.71 23.35 -43.41
N ARG A 225 -16.13 22.16 -43.26
CA ARG A 225 -15.95 21.25 -44.38
C ARG A 225 -17.28 20.69 -44.87
N ALA A 226 -18.20 20.32 -43.97
CA ALA A 226 -19.55 19.91 -44.32
C ALA A 226 -20.29 21.00 -45.09
N GLU A 227 -20.23 22.26 -44.63
CA GLU A 227 -20.79 23.42 -45.34
C GLU A 227 -20.18 23.55 -46.75
N THR A 228 -18.85 23.44 -46.86
CA THR A 228 -18.15 23.58 -48.15
C THR A 228 -18.54 22.48 -49.15
N ILE A 229 -18.65 21.23 -48.68
CA ILE A 229 -19.06 20.10 -49.52
C ILE A 229 -20.53 20.26 -49.95
N GLY A 230 -21.40 20.67 -49.03
CA GLY A 230 -22.84 20.86 -49.27
C GLY A 230 -23.14 21.93 -50.33
N HIS A 231 -22.35 23.01 -50.36
CA HIS A 231 -22.49 24.11 -51.32
C HIS A 231 -21.79 23.88 -52.67
N SER A 232 -20.98 22.83 -52.81
CA SER A 232 -20.21 22.59 -54.04
C SER A 232 -21.10 22.30 -55.25
N ASP A 233 -20.87 23.00 -56.37
CA ASP A 233 -21.56 22.74 -57.64
C ASP A 233 -21.23 21.37 -58.26
N ARG A 234 -20.27 20.63 -57.70
CA ARG A 234 -19.92 19.27 -58.13
C ARG A 234 -20.86 18.20 -57.57
N SER A 235 -21.74 18.54 -56.63
CA SER A 235 -22.66 17.59 -55.99
C SER A 235 -23.99 17.50 -56.75
N ILE A 236 -24.41 16.28 -57.10
CA ILE A 236 -25.70 16.03 -57.78
C ILE A 236 -26.88 16.36 -56.86
N THR A 237 -26.79 16.02 -55.57
CA THR A 237 -27.72 16.43 -54.52
C THR A 237 -26.97 17.41 -53.60
N LYS A 238 -27.45 18.66 -53.52
CA LYS A 238 -26.87 19.68 -52.61
C LYS A 238 -27.34 19.44 -51.18
N LEU A 239 -26.50 19.75 -50.20
CA LEU A 239 -26.87 19.71 -48.78
C LEU A 239 -26.84 21.14 -48.24
N ASP A 240 -27.97 21.59 -47.71
CA ASP A 240 -28.09 22.87 -47.01
C ASP A 240 -28.01 22.61 -45.51
N LEU A 241 -27.03 23.22 -44.85
CA LEU A 241 -26.70 22.98 -43.45
C LEU A 241 -26.96 24.24 -42.65
N VAL A 242 -27.86 24.16 -41.68
CA VAL A 242 -28.20 25.27 -40.79
C VAL A 242 -27.95 24.87 -39.34
N LEU A 243 -27.28 25.74 -38.58
CA LEU A 243 -27.01 25.55 -37.15
C LEU A 243 -27.81 26.59 -36.35
N HIS A 244 -28.54 26.14 -35.33
CA HIS A 244 -29.16 26.99 -34.34
C HIS A 244 -28.66 26.63 -32.94
N THR A 245 -27.80 27.47 -32.39
CA THR A 245 -27.36 27.42 -30.98
C THR A 245 -28.41 28.06 -30.07
N HIS A 246 -28.29 27.87 -28.75
CA HIS A 246 -29.26 28.35 -27.74
C HIS A 246 -30.72 27.98 -28.03
N THR A 247 -30.92 26.82 -28.67
CA THR A 247 -32.21 26.35 -29.17
C THR A 247 -32.47 24.93 -28.65
N PRO A 248 -32.71 24.77 -27.33
CA PRO A 248 -32.93 23.46 -26.74
C PRO A 248 -34.22 22.85 -27.28
N VAL A 249 -34.15 21.60 -27.74
CA VAL A 249 -35.33 20.81 -28.09
C VAL A 249 -35.96 20.30 -26.79
N THR A 250 -37.21 20.68 -26.54
CA THR A 250 -37.93 20.36 -25.30
C THR A 250 -38.91 19.19 -25.45
N ALA A 251 -39.37 18.92 -26.67
CA ALA A 251 -40.26 17.81 -26.99
C ALA A 251 -40.19 17.44 -28.48
N ILE A 252 -40.62 16.23 -28.81
CA ILE A 252 -40.78 15.73 -30.18
C ILE A 252 -42.21 15.22 -30.32
N ASP A 253 -42.96 15.82 -31.25
CA ASP A 253 -44.34 15.44 -31.54
C ASP A 253 -44.45 14.76 -32.91
N HIS A 254 -45.36 13.80 -33.04
CA HIS A 254 -45.70 13.17 -34.31
C HIS A 254 -46.68 14.01 -35.12
N ILE A 255 -46.36 14.22 -36.39
CA ILE A 255 -47.26 14.87 -37.33
C ILE A 255 -48.20 13.81 -37.91
N SER A 256 -49.48 13.88 -37.52
CA SER A 256 -50.53 12.94 -37.95
C SER A 256 -51.34 13.41 -39.17
N GLU A 257 -50.96 14.56 -39.75
CA GLU A 257 -51.72 15.19 -40.84
C GLU A 257 -51.60 14.41 -42.15
N ALA A 258 -52.74 14.03 -42.72
CA ALA A 258 -52.80 13.34 -44.00
C ALA A 258 -52.26 14.25 -45.13
N GLY A 259 -51.13 13.86 -45.73
CA GLY A 259 -50.45 14.59 -46.80
C GLY A 259 -49.21 15.39 -46.37
N SER A 260 -48.84 15.40 -45.08
CA SER A 260 -47.57 15.97 -44.63
C SER A 260 -46.39 15.17 -45.18
N THR A 261 -45.36 15.85 -45.70
CA THR A 261 -44.08 15.24 -46.09
C THR A 261 -43.15 15.00 -44.90
N HIS A 262 -43.46 15.58 -43.74
CA HIS A 262 -42.65 15.52 -42.51
C HIS A 262 -43.33 14.65 -41.45
N ARG A 263 -42.52 13.87 -40.72
CA ARG A 263 -42.99 12.89 -39.72
C ARG A 263 -43.03 13.47 -38.30
N PHE A 264 -42.17 14.43 -38.00
CA PHE A 264 -41.93 14.95 -36.66
C PHE A 264 -41.95 16.47 -36.60
N ALA A 265 -42.33 17.01 -35.45
CA ALA A 265 -42.17 18.42 -35.09
C ALA A 265 -41.34 18.52 -33.79
N LEU A 266 -40.20 19.19 -33.85
CA LEU A 266 -39.31 19.40 -32.72
C LEU A 266 -39.65 20.74 -32.06
N ALA A 267 -40.19 20.71 -30.86
CA ALA A 267 -40.55 21.90 -30.11
C ALA A 267 -39.32 22.56 -29.48
N THR A 268 -39.17 23.87 -29.66
CA THR A 268 -38.11 24.68 -29.05
C THR A 268 -38.71 25.99 -28.53
N PRO A 269 -38.04 26.70 -27.59
CA PRO A 269 -38.48 28.02 -27.14
C PRO A 269 -38.57 29.08 -28.26
N ARG A 270 -37.92 28.85 -29.41
CA ARG A 270 -37.88 29.77 -30.55
C ARG A 270 -38.89 29.43 -31.67
N GLY A 271 -39.65 28.35 -31.51
CA GLY A 271 -40.55 27.81 -32.53
C GLY A 271 -40.33 26.32 -32.75
N SER A 272 -41.15 25.70 -33.61
CA SER A 272 -41.02 24.28 -33.94
C SER A 272 -40.39 24.08 -35.31
N VAL A 273 -39.51 23.08 -35.43
CA VAL A 273 -38.90 22.66 -36.71
C VAL A 273 -39.54 21.35 -37.13
N LYS A 274 -40.11 21.28 -38.33
CA LYS A 274 -40.69 20.04 -38.87
C LYS A 274 -39.63 19.23 -39.61
N CYS A 275 -39.55 17.92 -39.40
CA CYS A 275 -38.62 17.07 -40.15
C CYS A 275 -39.11 15.65 -40.42
N SER A 276 -38.36 14.94 -41.28
CA SER A 276 -38.61 13.53 -41.60
C SER A 276 -37.74 12.57 -40.80
N TYR A 277 -36.50 12.97 -40.51
CA TYR A 277 -35.53 12.16 -39.76
C TYR A 277 -34.96 12.93 -38.57
N ILE A 278 -34.69 12.23 -37.48
CA ILE A 278 -34.07 12.79 -36.27
C ILE A 278 -32.81 11.99 -35.93
N LEU A 279 -31.71 12.69 -35.65
CA LEU A 279 -30.53 12.10 -35.01
C LEU A 279 -30.36 12.67 -33.60
N HIS A 280 -30.51 11.80 -32.61
CA HIS A 280 -30.21 12.07 -31.20
C HIS A 280 -28.69 11.94 -30.95
N ALA A 281 -27.97 13.06 -31.00
CA ALA A 281 -26.52 13.16 -30.77
C ALA A 281 -26.17 13.84 -29.44
N THR A 282 -27.05 13.71 -28.43
CA THR A 282 -26.99 14.43 -27.15
C THR A 282 -26.23 13.71 -26.03
N ASN A 283 -25.64 12.54 -26.32
CA ASN A 283 -24.84 11.73 -25.40
C ASN A 283 -25.52 11.49 -24.04
N ALA A 284 -25.05 12.14 -22.97
CA ALA A 284 -25.56 11.96 -21.60
C ALA A 284 -27.00 12.45 -21.42
N TYR A 285 -27.44 13.40 -22.24
CA TYR A 285 -28.75 14.05 -22.15
C TYR A 285 -29.82 13.35 -22.99
N VAL A 286 -29.49 12.21 -23.62
CA VAL A 286 -30.41 11.48 -24.52
C VAL A 286 -31.74 11.13 -23.86
N SER A 287 -31.73 10.82 -22.57
CA SER A 287 -32.94 10.42 -21.83
C SER A 287 -33.91 11.57 -21.55
N HIS A 288 -33.54 12.81 -21.87
CA HIS A 288 -34.47 13.95 -21.84
C HIS A 288 -35.56 13.79 -22.91
N LEU A 289 -35.16 13.41 -24.13
CA LEU A 289 -36.07 13.22 -25.27
C LEU A 289 -36.47 11.76 -25.45
N LEU A 290 -35.65 10.81 -24.97
CA LEU A 290 -35.92 9.38 -25.00
C LEU A 290 -35.97 8.79 -23.57
N PRO A 291 -37.07 8.99 -22.82
CA PRO A 291 -37.18 8.59 -21.42
C PRO A 291 -36.85 7.11 -21.13
N HIS A 292 -37.12 6.21 -22.06
CA HIS A 292 -36.82 4.77 -21.94
C HIS A 292 -35.32 4.45 -21.94
N MET A 293 -34.46 5.39 -22.36
CA MET A 293 -33.01 5.30 -22.28
C MET A 293 -32.45 5.81 -20.95
N ALA A 294 -33.28 6.09 -19.95
CA ALA A 294 -32.83 6.50 -18.62
C ALA A 294 -32.37 5.31 -17.76
N GLY A 295 -31.38 5.54 -16.90
CA GLY A 295 -31.03 4.63 -15.82
C GLY A 295 -30.06 3.49 -16.21
N PRO A 296 -29.96 2.44 -15.36
CA PRO A 296 -28.91 1.42 -15.46
C PRO A 296 -28.89 0.59 -16.74
N ASP A 297 -30.04 0.38 -17.38
CA ASP A 297 -30.13 -0.36 -18.65
C ASP A 297 -30.08 0.58 -19.87
N GLY A 298 -29.97 1.89 -19.64
CA GLY A 298 -29.80 2.94 -20.64
C GLY A 298 -28.51 3.74 -20.41
N VAL A 299 -28.64 5.07 -20.42
CA VAL A 299 -27.55 6.03 -20.23
C VAL A 299 -27.68 6.72 -18.86
N ILE A 300 -26.60 6.68 -18.08
CA ILE A 300 -26.45 7.38 -16.81
C ILE A 300 -25.59 8.63 -17.04
N PRO A 301 -26.13 9.85 -16.84
CA PRO A 301 -25.31 11.06 -16.89
C PRO A 301 -24.34 11.07 -15.70
N THR A 302 -23.06 11.29 -15.98
CA THR A 302 -21.97 11.23 -14.98
C THR A 302 -21.06 12.42 -15.15
N ARG A 303 -20.82 13.19 -14.09
CA ARG A 303 -19.94 14.37 -14.16
C ARG A 303 -18.47 13.98 -14.08
N GLY A 304 -17.68 14.42 -15.05
CA GLY A 304 -16.22 14.44 -15.00
C GLY A 304 -15.68 15.83 -14.67
N GLN A 305 -14.44 15.90 -14.22
CA GLN A 305 -13.70 17.14 -14.00
C GLN A 305 -12.32 17.08 -14.64
N VAL A 306 -11.86 18.25 -15.07
CA VAL A 306 -10.59 18.43 -15.77
C VAL A 306 -9.95 19.73 -15.29
N VAL A 307 -8.62 19.69 -15.11
CA VAL A 307 -7.78 20.85 -14.81
C VAL A 307 -6.79 21.07 -15.95
N ALA A 308 -6.46 22.34 -16.20
CA ALA A 308 -5.31 22.74 -16.98
C ALA A 308 -4.26 23.29 -16.02
N THR A 309 -3.07 22.70 -15.98
CA THR A 309 -1.99 23.13 -15.08
C THR A 309 -0.65 23.10 -15.80
N ARG A 310 0.24 24.03 -15.47
CA ARG A 310 1.53 24.19 -16.14
C ARG A 310 2.62 23.38 -15.45
N ALA A 311 3.39 22.64 -16.25
CA ALA A 311 4.55 21.92 -15.75
C ALA A 311 5.64 22.89 -15.25
N SER A 312 6.46 22.42 -14.29
CA SER A 312 7.60 23.18 -13.77
C SER A 312 8.87 22.98 -14.60
N VAL A 313 8.84 22.06 -15.56
CA VAL A 313 9.95 21.69 -16.45
C VAL A 313 9.56 21.90 -17.92
N THR A 314 10.56 21.98 -18.80
CA THR A 314 10.35 22.15 -20.24
C THR A 314 9.80 20.89 -20.91
N SER A 315 9.23 21.05 -22.10
CA SER A 315 8.69 19.92 -22.88
C SER A 315 9.72 18.84 -23.22
N ASP A 316 11.01 19.18 -23.33
CA ASP A 316 12.08 18.20 -23.58
C ASP A 316 12.27 17.24 -22.41
N VAL A 317 12.08 17.73 -21.17
CA VAL A 317 12.20 16.92 -19.95
C VAL A 317 10.92 16.14 -19.69
N LEU A 318 9.76 16.78 -19.90
CA LEU A 318 8.46 16.15 -19.65
C LEU A 318 8.07 15.12 -20.72
N THR A 319 8.56 15.30 -21.95
CA THR A 319 8.11 14.64 -23.20
C THR A 319 6.70 15.08 -23.63
N THR A 320 6.27 14.65 -24.82
CA THR A 320 4.94 14.95 -25.41
C THR A 320 3.94 13.80 -25.28
N ILE A 321 4.30 12.73 -24.55
CA ILE A 321 3.47 11.53 -24.40
C ILE A 321 2.24 11.84 -23.54
N ALA A 322 1.06 11.35 -23.94
CA ALA A 322 -0.09 11.32 -23.05
C ALA A 322 0.10 10.26 -21.97
N GLY A 323 -0.62 10.37 -20.87
CA GLY A 323 -0.62 9.30 -19.88
C GLY A 323 -1.98 9.00 -19.31
N ALA A 324 -2.09 7.80 -18.77
CA ALA A 324 -3.22 7.31 -18.02
C ALA A 324 -2.72 6.44 -16.85
N ALA A 325 -3.51 6.37 -15.78
CA ALA A 325 -3.16 5.60 -14.59
C ALA A 325 -4.41 5.11 -13.87
N ASN A 326 -4.21 4.15 -12.96
CA ASN A 326 -5.23 3.70 -12.01
C ASN A 326 -6.49 3.21 -12.73
N ASP A 327 -6.37 2.19 -13.59
CA ASP A 327 -7.47 1.63 -14.38
C ASP A 327 -8.22 2.71 -15.21
N ASP A 328 -7.46 3.58 -15.88
CA ASP A 328 -7.97 4.67 -16.72
C ASP A 328 -8.78 5.77 -16.02
N PHE A 329 -8.83 5.77 -14.69
CA PHE A 329 -9.51 6.82 -13.94
C PHE A 329 -8.82 8.18 -14.14
N GLU A 330 -7.49 8.22 -14.11
CA GLU A 330 -6.70 9.43 -14.33
C GLU A 330 -6.11 9.47 -15.72
N TYR A 331 -6.08 10.66 -16.30
CA TYR A 331 -5.45 10.88 -17.59
C TYR A 331 -4.96 12.29 -17.77
N TRP A 332 -3.82 12.40 -18.46
CA TRP A 332 -3.24 13.68 -18.78
C TRP A 332 -2.64 13.69 -20.17
N PHE A 333 -2.45 14.88 -20.72
CA PHE A 333 -1.61 15.05 -21.88
C PHE A 333 -0.93 16.42 -21.90
N PRO A 334 0.34 16.50 -22.34
CA PRO A 334 1.02 17.76 -22.61
C PRO A 334 0.53 18.41 -23.91
N ARG A 335 0.19 19.69 -23.84
CA ARG A 335 -0.11 20.49 -25.02
C ARG A 335 1.17 20.97 -25.71
N PRO A 336 1.13 21.26 -27.04
CA PRO A 336 2.21 21.95 -27.72
C PRO A 336 2.56 23.29 -27.04
N VAL A 337 3.85 23.57 -26.92
CA VAL A 337 4.35 24.83 -26.39
C VAL A 337 4.36 25.87 -27.51
N ARG A 338 3.46 26.86 -27.44
CA ARG A 338 3.38 27.96 -28.44
C ARG A 338 3.56 29.34 -27.84
N GLU A 339 2.95 29.58 -26.69
CA GLU A 339 2.84 30.91 -26.07
C GLU A 339 3.69 31.07 -24.81
N ASP A 340 4.45 30.03 -24.43
CA ASP A 340 5.23 30.03 -23.20
C ASP A 340 6.72 30.31 -23.51
N PRO A 341 7.25 31.49 -23.13
CA PRO A 341 8.63 31.86 -23.42
C PRO A 341 9.66 31.01 -22.66
N GLU A 342 9.23 30.31 -21.60
CA GLU A 342 10.09 29.44 -20.78
C GLU A 342 10.08 27.97 -21.26
N GLY A 343 9.35 27.64 -22.33
CA GLY A 343 9.33 26.30 -22.89
C GLY A 343 8.48 25.29 -22.09
N LYS A 344 7.65 25.75 -21.15
CA LYS A 344 6.89 24.90 -20.21
C LYS A 344 5.51 24.55 -20.76
N PRO A 345 5.19 23.26 -20.98
CA PRO A 345 3.91 22.86 -21.53
C PRO A 345 2.77 23.01 -20.52
N LEU A 346 1.58 23.37 -21.04
CA LEU A 346 0.32 23.26 -20.33
C LEU A 346 -0.16 21.81 -20.38
N ILE A 347 -0.53 21.24 -19.24
CA ILE A 347 -1.02 19.88 -19.12
C ILE A 347 -2.52 19.91 -18.87
N ILE A 348 -3.27 19.14 -19.65
CA ILE A 348 -4.69 18.90 -19.38
C ILE A 348 -4.79 17.58 -18.65
N LEU A 349 -5.33 17.59 -17.44
CA LEU A 349 -5.48 16.43 -16.56
C LEU A 349 -6.95 16.26 -16.17
N GLY A 350 -7.53 15.08 -16.36
CA GLY A 350 -8.87 14.75 -15.87
C GLY A 350 -8.89 13.40 -15.15
N GLY A 351 -10.00 13.13 -14.46
CA GLY A 351 -10.15 11.92 -13.65
C GLY A 351 -10.64 12.19 -12.23
N GLY A 352 -10.25 11.35 -11.28
CA GLY A 352 -10.46 11.58 -9.85
C GLY A 352 -11.88 11.34 -9.33
N ARG A 353 -12.81 10.83 -10.15
CA ARG A 353 -14.22 10.62 -9.72
C ARG A 353 -14.36 9.56 -8.64
N GLU A 354 -13.41 8.64 -8.55
CA GLU A 354 -13.35 7.56 -7.56
C GLU A 354 -13.22 8.06 -6.12
N VAL A 355 -12.72 9.29 -5.89
CA VAL A 355 -12.73 9.89 -4.55
C VAL A 355 -14.14 10.23 -4.05
N THR A 356 -15.14 10.19 -4.92
CA THR A 356 -16.56 10.44 -4.61
C THR A 356 -17.39 9.16 -4.52
N LEU A 357 -16.74 7.99 -4.47
CA LEU A 357 -17.44 6.72 -4.25
C LEU A 357 -18.17 6.71 -2.88
N PRO A 358 -19.37 6.10 -2.82
CA PRO A 358 -19.95 5.21 -3.81
C PRO A 358 -20.71 5.89 -4.97
N GLN A 359 -21.00 7.20 -4.89
CA GLN A 359 -21.78 7.88 -5.94
C GLN A 359 -20.98 8.02 -7.26
N GLY A 360 -19.68 8.30 -7.18
CA GLY A 360 -18.81 8.38 -8.36
C GLY A 360 -19.24 9.43 -9.38
N GLU A 361 -19.88 10.51 -8.92
CA GLU A 361 -20.51 11.56 -9.76
C GLU A 361 -21.62 11.06 -10.72
N SER A 362 -22.19 9.89 -10.45
CA SER A 362 -23.30 9.31 -11.23
C SER A 362 -24.61 10.07 -11.02
N TYR A 363 -25.45 10.11 -12.05
CA TYR A 363 -26.72 10.84 -12.10
C TYR A 363 -26.60 12.36 -11.91
N VAL A 364 -25.43 12.93 -12.21
CA VAL A 364 -25.19 14.37 -12.13
C VAL A 364 -25.21 14.96 -13.55
N THR A 365 -26.09 15.96 -13.76
CA THR A 365 -26.17 16.75 -15.00
C THR A 365 -25.74 18.20 -14.84
N ASP A 366 -25.44 18.63 -13.61
CA ASP A 366 -25.02 20.02 -13.32
C ASP A 366 -23.50 20.19 -13.52
N ASP A 367 -23.14 20.75 -14.68
CA ASP A 367 -21.78 21.17 -15.03
C ASP A 367 -21.50 22.66 -14.78
N SER A 368 -22.33 23.35 -13.98
CA SER A 368 -22.07 24.73 -13.51
C SER A 368 -21.17 24.77 -12.27
N VAL A 369 -21.02 23.63 -11.59
CA VAL A 369 -20.23 23.51 -10.36
C VAL A 369 -19.15 22.43 -10.47
N LEU A 370 -18.16 22.55 -9.58
CA LEU A 370 -17.04 21.62 -9.42
C LEU A 370 -17.23 20.83 -8.11
N ASN A 371 -16.78 19.57 -8.06
CA ASN A 371 -16.67 18.85 -6.80
C ASN A 371 -15.31 19.15 -6.13
N PRO A 372 -15.29 19.73 -4.91
CA PRO A 372 -14.05 20.09 -4.23
C PRO A 372 -13.12 18.90 -3.93
N ASN A 373 -13.66 17.71 -3.72
CA ASN A 373 -12.86 16.51 -3.46
C ASN A 373 -12.09 16.09 -4.72
N VAL A 374 -12.76 16.14 -5.88
CA VAL A 374 -12.13 15.85 -7.17
C VAL A 374 -11.11 16.94 -7.52
N SER A 375 -11.43 18.22 -7.26
CA SER A 375 -10.50 19.34 -7.43
C SER A 375 -9.22 19.13 -6.63
N LYS A 376 -9.34 18.77 -5.35
CA LYS A 376 -8.19 18.48 -4.49
C LYS A 376 -7.36 17.31 -5.03
N PHE A 377 -8.02 16.23 -5.43
CA PHE A 377 -7.33 15.06 -5.95
C PHE A 377 -6.51 15.37 -7.22
N LEU A 378 -7.11 16.06 -8.20
CA LEU A 378 -6.45 16.39 -9.46
C LEU A 378 -5.22 17.29 -9.25
N ARG A 379 -5.26 18.22 -8.27
CA ARG A 379 -4.12 19.07 -7.91
C ARG A 379 -2.96 18.27 -7.33
N GLU A 380 -3.25 17.25 -6.53
CA GLU A 380 -2.25 16.42 -5.86
C GLU A 380 -1.65 15.33 -6.77
N PHE A 381 -2.35 14.92 -7.83
CA PHE A 381 -1.99 13.74 -8.62
C PHE A 381 -0.65 13.87 -9.37
N LEU A 382 -0.47 14.91 -10.19
CA LEU A 382 0.74 15.06 -11.01
C LEU A 382 2.01 15.29 -10.17
N PRO A 383 2.02 16.14 -9.12
CA PRO A 383 3.20 16.30 -8.26
C PRO A 383 3.62 15.01 -7.55
N LYS A 384 2.65 14.16 -7.16
CA LYS A 384 2.93 12.84 -6.58
C LYS A 384 3.47 11.84 -7.59
N THR A 385 2.92 11.84 -8.80
CA THR A 385 3.28 10.88 -9.85
C THR A 385 4.62 11.21 -10.49
N PHE A 386 4.95 12.49 -10.62
CA PHE A 386 6.17 12.99 -11.24
C PHE A 386 6.91 13.99 -10.31
N PRO A 387 7.54 13.51 -9.23
CA PRO A 387 8.26 14.36 -8.28
C PRO A 387 9.27 15.28 -8.97
N GLY A 388 9.18 16.59 -8.67
CA GLY A 388 10.07 17.61 -9.23
C GLY A 388 9.70 18.11 -10.64
N ARG A 389 8.66 17.57 -11.28
CA ARG A 389 8.17 18.05 -12.59
C ARG A 389 6.97 19.00 -12.48
N PHE A 390 6.31 19.03 -11.32
CA PHE A 390 5.16 19.87 -11.03
C PHE A 390 5.30 20.45 -9.62
N GLU A 391 4.81 21.68 -9.42
CA GLU A 391 4.72 22.34 -8.13
C GLU A 391 3.64 21.70 -7.26
N VAL A 392 3.97 21.47 -5.98
CA VAL A 392 3.03 21.01 -4.96
C VAL A 392 2.12 22.19 -4.57
N ASP A 393 0.82 21.92 -4.39
CA ASP A 393 -0.20 22.90 -3.97
C ASP A 393 -0.41 24.09 -4.93
N LYS A 394 0.02 23.98 -6.19
CA LYS A 394 -0.25 24.99 -7.22
C LYS A 394 -1.71 24.95 -7.66
N GLU A 395 -2.36 26.11 -7.65
CA GLU A 395 -3.69 26.27 -8.26
C GLU A 395 -3.60 26.07 -9.79
N PRO A 396 -4.53 25.31 -10.40
CA PRO A 396 -4.53 25.12 -11.85
C PRO A 396 -4.83 26.45 -12.58
N ASP A 397 -4.29 26.60 -13.79
CA ASP A 397 -4.56 27.75 -14.67
C ASP A 397 -6.07 27.82 -14.99
N MET A 398 -6.71 26.67 -15.18
CA MET A 398 -8.17 26.54 -15.35
C MET A 398 -8.68 25.22 -14.78
N GLU A 399 -9.95 25.19 -14.38
CA GLU A 399 -10.64 23.98 -13.96
C GLU A 399 -12.10 24.00 -14.45
N TRP A 400 -12.59 22.87 -14.95
CA TRP A 400 -13.97 22.75 -15.44
C TRP A 400 -14.53 21.34 -15.24
N SER A 401 -15.85 21.23 -15.19
CA SER A 401 -16.58 19.95 -15.17
C SER A 401 -17.25 19.67 -16.51
N GLY A 402 -17.68 18.44 -16.80
CA GLY A 402 -18.43 18.11 -18.01
C GLY A 402 -19.20 16.80 -17.86
N ILE A 403 -20.33 16.65 -18.55
CA ILE A 403 -21.23 15.50 -18.36
C ILE A 403 -20.99 14.43 -19.43
N MET A 404 -20.69 13.21 -18.98
CA MET A 404 -20.49 12.00 -19.78
C MET A 404 -21.72 11.09 -19.69
N GLY A 405 -22.00 10.31 -20.72
CA GLY A 405 -23.07 9.31 -20.71
C GLY A 405 -22.50 7.92 -20.53
N PHE A 406 -22.70 7.30 -19.38
CA PHE A 406 -22.23 5.94 -19.08
C PHE A 406 -23.31 4.91 -19.40
N THR A 407 -22.90 3.80 -20.00
CA THR A 407 -23.74 2.63 -20.26
C THR A 407 -23.22 1.46 -19.44
N LYS A 408 -24.11 0.52 -19.12
CA LYS A 408 -23.76 -0.68 -18.36
C LYS A 408 -22.75 -1.59 -19.05
N SER A 409 -22.78 -1.62 -20.38
CA SER A 409 -21.87 -2.43 -21.20
C SER A 409 -20.58 -1.70 -21.59
N THR A 410 -20.45 -0.41 -21.24
CA THR A 410 -19.43 0.55 -21.72
C THR A 410 -19.45 0.85 -23.23
N ASP A 411 -20.19 0.06 -24.00
CA ASP A 411 -20.47 0.28 -25.42
C ASP A 411 -21.50 1.39 -25.64
N PRO A 412 -21.36 2.18 -26.72
CA PRO A 412 -22.36 3.17 -27.09
C PRO A 412 -23.61 2.51 -27.70
N PHE A 413 -24.71 3.25 -27.64
CA PHE A 413 -25.95 2.95 -28.33
C PHE A 413 -25.96 3.62 -29.70
N VAL A 414 -26.02 2.85 -30.79
CA VAL A 414 -25.95 3.35 -32.16
C VAL A 414 -27.06 2.74 -33.04
N GLY A 415 -27.76 3.56 -33.82
CA GLY A 415 -28.72 3.10 -34.82
C GLY A 415 -30.15 3.58 -34.57
N PRO A 416 -31.18 2.88 -35.12
CA PRO A 416 -32.58 3.25 -34.94
C PRO A 416 -32.99 3.26 -33.47
N VAL A 417 -33.81 4.23 -33.09
CA VAL A 417 -34.38 4.29 -31.73
C VAL A 417 -35.40 3.17 -31.57
N VAL A 418 -35.26 2.36 -30.52
CA VAL A 418 -36.22 1.31 -30.16
C VAL A 418 -36.43 1.27 -28.64
N ASP A 419 -37.68 1.11 -28.23
CA ASP A 419 -38.05 0.82 -26.84
C ASP A 419 -38.19 -0.69 -26.67
N ARG A 420 -37.18 -1.30 -26.03
CA ARG A 420 -37.16 -2.74 -25.73
C ARG A 420 -38.25 -3.16 -24.75
N SER A 421 -38.71 -2.24 -23.90
CA SER A 421 -39.77 -2.53 -22.92
C SER A 421 -41.16 -2.54 -23.54
N LYS A 422 -41.34 -1.85 -24.67
CA LYS A 422 -42.59 -1.75 -25.41
C LYS A 422 -42.39 -1.89 -26.92
N PRO A 423 -42.05 -3.09 -27.43
CA PRO A 423 -41.76 -3.29 -28.85
C PRO A 423 -42.89 -2.86 -29.80
N GLN A 424 -44.15 -2.94 -29.33
CA GLN A 424 -45.33 -2.49 -30.07
C GLN A 424 -45.34 -0.98 -30.36
N ASP A 425 -44.64 -0.18 -29.55
CA ASP A 425 -44.58 1.26 -29.69
C ASP A 425 -43.44 1.67 -30.65
N ASN A 426 -42.58 0.75 -31.10
CA ASN A 426 -41.41 1.08 -31.94
C ASN A 426 -41.76 1.75 -33.28
N ARG A 427 -43.00 1.61 -33.77
CA ARG A 427 -43.46 2.35 -34.96
C ARG A 427 -43.45 3.87 -34.76
N SER A 428 -43.59 4.37 -33.52
CA SER A 428 -43.47 5.80 -33.23
C SER A 428 -42.01 6.29 -33.31
N PHE A 429 -41.02 5.41 -33.30
CA PHE A 429 -39.63 5.82 -33.43
C PHE A 429 -39.09 5.71 -34.86
N GLU A 430 -39.92 5.35 -35.84
CA GLU A 430 -39.51 5.16 -37.23
C GLU A 430 -39.02 6.46 -37.88
N GLY A 431 -37.74 6.50 -38.27
CA GLY A 431 -37.05 7.70 -38.75
C GLY A 431 -36.26 8.44 -37.67
N GLN A 432 -36.26 7.96 -36.41
CA GLN A 432 -35.38 8.45 -35.35
C GLN A 432 -34.18 7.52 -35.16
N TYR A 433 -33.00 8.12 -35.06
CA TYR A 433 -31.71 7.46 -34.88
C TYR A 433 -30.97 8.05 -33.70
N VAL A 434 -30.07 7.30 -33.09
CA VAL A 434 -29.31 7.72 -31.91
C VAL A 434 -27.86 7.25 -32.01
N ALA A 435 -26.95 8.06 -31.46
CA ALA A 435 -25.55 7.72 -31.25
C ALA A 435 -25.07 8.38 -29.95
N ALA A 436 -25.15 7.64 -28.83
CA ALA A 436 -24.98 8.18 -27.47
C ALA A 436 -24.40 7.14 -26.49
N GLY A 437 -23.98 7.59 -25.30
CA GLY A 437 -23.56 6.68 -24.22
C GLY A 437 -22.12 6.18 -24.36
N TYR A 438 -21.18 7.06 -24.69
CA TYR A 438 -19.80 6.64 -25.00
C TYR A 438 -18.94 6.28 -23.77
N SER A 439 -19.47 6.32 -22.54
CA SER A 439 -18.80 5.89 -21.29
C SER A 439 -17.39 6.48 -21.08
N GLY A 440 -17.23 7.77 -21.39
CA GLY A 440 -15.95 8.48 -21.27
C GLY A 440 -14.96 8.24 -22.44
N HIS A 441 -15.34 7.46 -23.46
CA HIS A 441 -14.49 7.07 -24.59
C HIS A 441 -15.05 7.49 -25.95
N GLY A 442 -15.60 8.72 -26.02
CA GLY A 442 -16.27 9.22 -27.23
C GLY A 442 -15.35 9.62 -28.37
N MET A 443 -14.20 10.27 -28.09
CA MET A 443 -13.27 10.73 -29.14
C MET A 443 -12.79 9.62 -30.10
N PRO A 444 -12.44 8.41 -29.63
CA PRO A 444 -12.05 7.31 -30.51
C PRO A 444 -13.21 6.49 -31.07
N ARG A 445 -14.48 6.84 -30.83
CA ARG A 445 -15.66 6.06 -31.30
C ARG A 445 -16.68 6.87 -32.09
N ALA A 446 -16.88 8.12 -31.73
CA ALA A 446 -18.05 8.91 -32.14
C ALA A 446 -18.03 9.33 -33.62
N PHE A 447 -16.85 9.54 -34.23
CA PHE A 447 -16.75 9.89 -35.65
C PHE A 447 -17.22 8.72 -36.52
N ALA A 448 -16.73 7.51 -36.25
CA ALA A 448 -17.16 6.29 -36.97
C ALA A 448 -18.61 5.88 -36.64
N CYS A 449 -19.07 6.05 -35.39
CA CYS A 449 -20.47 5.82 -35.04
C CYS A 449 -21.42 6.79 -35.77
N ALA A 450 -21.01 8.05 -35.92
CA ALA A 450 -21.76 9.03 -36.69
C ALA A 450 -21.77 8.71 -38.19
N GLU A 451 -20.68 8.17 -38.74
CA GLU A 451 -20.65 7.66 -40.11
C GLU A 451 -21.69 6.54 -40.32
N ALA A 452 -21.73 5.56 -39.42
CA ALA A 452 -22.68 4.45 -39.51
C ALA A 452 -24.14 4.96 -39.51
N VAL A 453 -24.49 5.88 -38.62
CA VAL A 453 -25.85 6.44 -38.57
C VAL A 453 -26.17 7.32 -39.78
N ALA A 454 -25.22 8.10 -40.29
CA ALA A 454 -25.40 8.85 -41.53
C ALA A 454 -25.69 7.92 -42.72
N GLN A 455 -24.98 6.79 -42.81
CA GLN A 455 -25.23 5.77 -43.84
C GLN A 455 -26.60 5.11 -43.68
N MET A 456 -27.06 4.85 -42.45
CA MET A 456 -28.41 4.31 -42.20
C MET A 456 -29.50 5.28 -42.64
N ILE A 457 -29.39 6.57 -42.28
CA ILE A 457 -30.37 7.60 -42.68
C ILE A 457 -30.43 7.70 -44.21
N ILE A 458 -29.30 7.67 -44.90
CA ILE A 458 -29.27 7.69 -46.37
C ILE A 458 -29.91 6.44 -46.96
N ALA A 459 -29.63 5.25 -46.42
CA ALA A 459 -30.24 4.01 -46.89
C ALA A 459 -31.77 4.05 -46.75
N ASP A 460 -32.27 4.55 -45.61
CA ASP A 460 -33.70 4.73 -45.34
C ASP A 460 -34.33 5.75 -46.32
N MET A 461 -33.66 6.88 -46.57
CA MET A 461 -34.08 7.85 -47.59
C MET A 461 -34.14 7.26 -49.01
N GLU A 462 -33.26 6.31 -49.34
CA GLU A 462 -33.25 5.60 -50.61
C GLU A 462 -34.22 4.40 -50.65
N GLY A 463 -34.86 4.05 -49.53
CA GLY A 463 -35.68 2.84 -49.41
C GLY A 463 -34.87 1.54 -49.52
N LYS A 464 -33.61 1.55 -49.10
CA LYS A 464 -32.68 0.40 -49.12
C LYS A 464 -32.36 -0.06 -47.70
N GLU A 465 -32.00 -1.33 -47.56
CA GLU A 465 -31.45 -1.85 -46.31
C GLU A 465 -29.98 -1.41 -46.15
N TRP A 466 -29.62 -0.98 -44.93
CA TRP A 466 -28.23 -0.67 -44.59
C TRP A 466 -27.48 -1.96 -44.23
N GLU A 467 -26.38 -2.23 -44.93
CA GLU A 467 -25.49 -3.33 -44.62
C GLU A 467 -24.45 -2.90 -43.57
N VAL A 468 -24.27 -3.72 -42.53
CA VAL A 468 -23.31 -3.43 -41.46
C VAL A 468 -21.88 -3.56 -42.01
N PRO A 469 -21.06 -2.50 -42.00
CA PRO A 469 -19.67 -2.57 -42.44
C PRO A 469 -18.84 -3.53 -41.58
N ASP A 470 -17.81 -4.14 -42.17
CA ASP A 470 -16.96 -5.11 -41.46
C ASP A 470 -16.24 -4.54 -40.24
N TRP A 471 -15.91 -3.24 -40.28
CA TRP A 471 -15.27 -2.51 -39.20
C TRP A 471 -16.23 -2.12 -38.07
N PHE A 472 -17.56 -2.25 -38.26
CA PHE A 472 -18.55 -1.81 -37.29
C PHE A 472 -18.98 -2.95 -36.34
N PRO A 473 -18.88 -2.79 -35.00
CA PRO A 473 -19.32 -3.78 -34.04
C PRO A 473 -20.84 -3.90 -34.06
N ARG A 474 -21.35 -5.12 -34.23
CA ARG A 474 -22.80 -5.37 -34.21
C ARG A 474 -23.38 -5.18 -32.82
N SER A 475 -22.56 -5.35 -31.78
CA SER A 475 -22.95 -5.11 -30.39
C SER A 475 -23.34 -3.65 -30.09
N TYR A 476 -22.89 -2.68 -30.90
CA TYR A 476 -23.25 -1.27 -30.73
C TYR A 476 -24.66 -0.97 -31.26
N LEU A 477 -25.21 -1.84 -32.11
CA LEU A 477 -26.53 -1.63 -32.72
C LEU A 477 -27.64 -1.77 -31.68
N ILE A 478 -28.51 -0.76 -31.60
CA ILE A 478 -29.78 -0.92 -30.91
C ILE A 478 -30.71 -1.71 -31.82
N ARG A 479 -30.77 -3.03 -31.61
CA ARG A 479 -31.71 -3.90 -32.32
C ARG A 479 -32.95 -4.18 -31.45
N PRO A 480 -34.15 -4.33 -32.06
CA PRO A 480 -35.21 -5.12 -31.45
C PRO A 480 -34.65 -6.53 -31.20
N ASP A 481 -35.10 -7.20 -30.14
CA ASP A 481 -34.70 -8.59 -29.87
C ASP A 481 -35.03 -9.46 -31.08
N ASP A 482 -34.02 -9.75 -31.92
CA ASP A 482 -34.14 -10.72 -32.99
C ASP A 482 -34.41 -12.06 -32.29
N PRO A 483 -35.58 -12.70 -32.48
CA PRO A 483 -35.91 -13.95 -31.82
C PRO A 483 -34.85 -15.03 -32.11
N ALA A 484 -34.15 -14.96 -33.25
CA ALA A 484 -33.05 -15.86 -33.58
C ALA A 484 -31.77 -15.51 -32.80
N VAL A 485 -31.46 -14.23 -32.56
CA VAL A 485 -30.33 -13.83 -31.69
C VAL A 485 -30.65 -14.05 -30.23
N SER A 486 -31.86 -13.77 -29.77
CA SER A 486 -32.34 -14.10 -28.42
C SER A 486 -32.40 -15.60 -28.22
N SER A 487 -32.86 -16.38 -29.21
CA SER A 487 -32.79 -17.85 -29.21
C SER A 487 -31.35 -18.35 -29.26
N MET A 488 -30.46 -17.72 -30.02
CA MET A 488 -29.03 -18.06 -30.05
C MET A 488 -28.34 -17.67 -28.73
N LEU A 489 -28.71 -16.56 -28.09
CA LEU A 489 -28.20 -16.12 -26.80
C LEU A 489 -28.78 -16.97 -25.67
N GLU A 490 -30.04 -17.40 -25.76
CA GLU A 490 -30.68 -18.41 -24.91
C GLU A 490 -30.03 -19.77 -25.09
N GLN A 491 -29.76 -20.21 -26.33
CA GLN A 491 -29.00 -21.42 -26.63
C GLN A 491 -27.56 -21.30 -26.16
N ARG A 492 -26.89 -20.16 -26.33
CA ARG A 492 -25.55 -19.92 -25.77
C ARG A 492 -25.60 -19.88 -24.25
N LYS A 493 -26.64 -19.32 -23.64
CA LYS A 493 -26.86 -19.33 -22.17
C LYS A 493 -27.17 -20.73 -21.68
N HIS A 494 -27.88 -21.54 -22.46
CA HIS A 494 -28.19 -22.94 -22.21
C HIS A 494 -26.92 -23.79 -22.34
N ILE A 495 -26.19 -23.68 -23.45
CA ILE A 495 -24.88 -24.32 -23.67
C ILE A 495 -23.88 -23.83 -22.62
N ARG A 496 -23.89 -22.56 -22.20
CA ARG A 496 -23.08 -22.07 -21.06
C ARG A 496 -23.58 -22.63 -19.73
N GLY A 497 -24.87 -22.89 -19.60
CA GLY A 497 -25.47 -23.65 -18.50
C GLY A 497 -24.92 -25.07 -18.49
N GLN A 498 -24.92 -25.76 -19.63
CA GLN A 498 -24.34 -27.08 -19.82
C GLN A 498 -22.82 -27.08 -19.62
N ILE A 499 -22.09 -26.06 -20.09
CA ILE A 499 -20.65 -25.90 -19.84
C ILE A 499 -20.41 -25.67 -18.35
N ARG A 500 -21.26 -24.89 -17.66
CA ARG A 500 -21.15 -24.72 -16.20
C ARG A 500 -21.49 -26.00 -15.46
N GLU A 501 -22.51 -26.73 -15.89
CA GLU A 501 -22.91 -28.02 -15.34
C GLU A 501 -21.82 -29.06 -15.59
N HIS A 502 -21.26 -29.12 -16.80
CA HIS A 502 -20.10 -29.94 -17.12
C HIS A 502 -18.85 -29.46 -16.41
N ALA A 503 -18.65 -28.16 -16.21
CA ALA A 503 -17.57 -27.64 -15.39
C ALA A 503 -17.75 -28.01 -13.91
N ASP A 504 -18.99 -28.10 -13.42
CA ASP A 504 -19.34 -28.57 -12.10
C ASP A 504 -19.17 -30.07 -11.97
N VAL A 505 -19.51 -30.84 -13.00
CA VAL A 505 -19.21 -32.27 -13.10
C VAL A 505 -17.70 -32.48 -13.17
N ILE A 506 -16.97 -31.72 -13.99
CA ILE A 506 -15.51 -31.74 -14.08
C ILE A 506 -14.90 -31.32 -12.74
N ARG A 507 -15.44 -30.30 -12.06
CA ARG A 507 -15.01 -29.86 -10.72
C ARG A 507 -15.26 -30.94 -9.68
N THR A 508 -16.39 -31.64 -9.77
CA THR A 508 -16.74 -32.78 -8.91
C THR A 508 -15.83 -33.98 -9.19
N LEU A 509 -15.53 -34.27 -10.45
CA LEU A 509 -14.62 -35.33 -10.85
C LEU A 509 -13.17 -35.01 -10.48
N LYS A 510 -12.73 -33.75 -10.64
CA LYS A 510 -11.43 -33.25 -10.17
C LYS A 510 -11.36 -33.29 -8.65
N TRP A 511 -12.45 -32.94 -7.95
CA TRP A 511 -12.53 -33.09 -6.50
C TRP A 511 -12.40 -34.56 -6.09
N LYS A 512 -13.19 -35.48 -6.68
CA LYS A 512 -13.06 -36.93 -6.47
C LYS A 512 -11.65 -37.43 -6.78
N LEU A 513 -11.03 -36.97 -7.86
CA LEU A 513 -9.66 -37.32 -8.21
C LEU A 513 -8.67 -36.81 -7.14
N ASN A 514 -8.85 -35.60 -6.64
CA ASN A 514 -8.05 -35.04 -5.56
C ASN A 514 -8.23 -35.82 -4.25
N THR A 515 -9.41 -36.39 -3.97
CA THR A 515 -9.62 -37.26 -2.81
C THR A 515 -8.78 -38.55 -2.85
N LEU A 516 -8.23 -38.91 -4.01
CA LEU A 516 -7.35 -40.07 -4.18
C LEU A 516 -5.86 -39.74 -4.01
N THR A 517 -5.51 -38.48 -3.73
CA THR A 517 -4.11 -38.06 -3.51
C THR A 517 -3.65 -38.41 -2.09
N TYR A 518 -2.33 -38.62 -1.89
CA TYR A 518 -1.78 -38.98 -0.58
C TYR A 518 -2.14 -37.98 0.54
N ILE A 519 -2.25 -36.68 0.20
CA ILE A 519 -2.60 -35.65 1.18
C ILE A 519 -4.07 -35.71 1.61
N ALA A 520 -4.97 -36.26 0.78
CA ALA A 520 -6.39 -36.39 1.11
C ALA A 520 -6.68 -37.51 2.13
N TYR A 521 -5.70 -38.38 2.42
CA TYR A 521 -5.81 -39.39 3.48
C TYR A 521 -5.55 -38.83 4.90
N LEU A 522 -5.10 -37.58 5.02
CA LEU A 522 -4.94 -36.95 6.32
C LEU A 522 -6.32 -36.67 6.94
N PRO A 523 -6.56 -37.11 8.19
CA PRO A 523 -7.77 -36.73 8.92
C PRO A 523 -7.90 -35.20 9.03
N ALA A 524 -9.13 -34.70 9.02
CA ALA A 524 -9.42 -33.27 9.07
C ALA A 524 -8.80 -32.59 10.30
N GLU A 525 -8.69 -33.30 11.42
CA GLU A 525 -8.08 -32.84 12.67
C GLU A 525 -6.57 -32.63 12.52
N MET A 526 -5.89 -33.53 11.80
CA MET A 526 -4.47 -33.40 11.51
C MET A 526 -4.21 -32.24 10.56
N LEU A 527 -5.06 -32.08 9.55
CA LEU A 527 -4.98 -30.97 8.61
C LEU A 527 -5.24 -29.62 9.29
N ALA A 528 -6.24 -29.55 10.18
CA ALA A 528 -6.51 -28.38 11.01
C ALA A 528 -5.32 -28.04 11.94
N ALA A 529 -4.68 -29.04 12.55
CA ALA A 529 -3.48 -28.84 13.34
C ALA A 529 -2.33 -28.30 12.47
N ILE A 530 -2.12 -28.84 11.27
CA ILE A 530 -1.13 -28.34 10.31
C ILE A 530 -1.39 -26.87 9.95
N PHE A 531 -2.65 -26.49 9.72
CA PHE A 531 -3.02 -25.10 9.43
C PHE A 531 -2.70 -24.15 10.58
N GLN A 532 -2.97 -24.57 11.82
CA GLN A 532 -2.60 -23.80 13.01
C GLN A 532 -1.08 -23.62 13.10
N TRP A 533 -0.30 -24.68 12.92
CA TRP A 533 1.17 -24.61 12.90
C TRP A 533 1.70 -23.73 11.77
N TYR A 534 1.09 -23.79 10.59
CA TYR A 534 1.44 -22.93 9.46
C TYR A 534 1.22 -21.45 9.79
N ILE A 535 0.08 -21.09 10.39
CA ILE A 535 -0.20 -19.72 10.83
C ILE A 535 0.84 -19.25 11.85
N VAL A 536 1.20 -20.10 12.82
CA VAL A 536 2.22 -19.80 13.82
C VAL A 536 3.59 -19.60 13.17
N ALA A 537 4.02 -20.51 12.30
CA ALA A 537 5.30 -20.42 11.59
C ALA A 537 5.36 -19.18 10.68
N MET A 538 4.27 -18.86 9.97
CA MET A 538 4.16 -17.66 9.14
C MET A 538 4.36 -16.40 9.98
N LYS A 539 3.79 -16.34 11.19
CA LYS A 539 3.97 -15.22 12.11
C LYS A 539 5.40 -15.12 12.64
N LEU A 540 6.02 -16.25 13.00
CA LEU A 540 7.40 -16.28 13.49
C LEU A 540 8.42 -15.87 12.41
N ASN A 541 8.24 -16.32 11.17
CA ASN A 541 9.14 -15.98 10.07
C ASN A 541 9.07 -14.50 9.64
N ARG A 542 7.95 -13.80 9.92
CA ARG A 542 7.83 -12.35 9.67
C ARG A 542 8.69 -11.50 10.61
N GLY A 543 9.24 -12.07 11.69
CA GLY A 543 10.20 -11.41 12.58
C GLY A 543 11.57 -11.10 11.94
N LEU A 544 11.81 -11.53 10.70
CA LEU A 544 13.04 -11.28 9.96
C LEU A 544 12.71 -10.91 8.50
N LYS A 545 12.68 -9.60 8.21
CA LYS A 545 12.63 -8.95 6.88
C LYS A 545 11.25 -8.87 6.18
N VAL A 546 10.86 -7.61 5.90
CA VAL A 546 9.83 -7.09 4.97
C VAL A 546 8.37 -6.94 5.50
N PRO A 547 7.80 -5.71 5.56
CA PRO A 547 6.44 -5.45 6.07
C PRO A 547 5.31 -5.48 5.01
N SER A 548 5.48 -6.13 3.87
CA SER A 548 4.53 -6.06 2.73
C SER A 548 3.54 -7.23 2.56
N LEU A 549 3.60 -8.29 3.39
CA LEU A 549 2.68 -9.44 3.28
C LEU A 549 1.50 -9.32 4.28
N GLY A 550 0.26 -9.44 3.79
CA GLY A 550 -0.98 -9.18 4.53
C GLY A 550 -1.19 -10.10 5.74
N HIS A 551 -1.70 -9.58 6.85
CA HIS A 551 -1.94 -10.33 8.10
C HIS A 551 -2.81 -11.60 7.90
N TYR A 552 -3.67 -11.59 6.89
CA TYR A 552 -4.58 -12.69 6.54
C TYR A 552 -4.09 -13.57 5.38
N ASP A 553 -2.81 -13.50 5.00
CA ASP A 553 -2.28 -14.32 3.89
C ASP A 553 -2.44 -15.82 4.12
N TRP A 554 -2.55 -16.24 5.39
CA TRP A 554 -2.83 -17.63 5.71
C TRP A 554 -4.16 -18.11 5.12
N VAL A 555 -5.12 -17.22 4.85
CA VAL A 555 -6.41 -17.57 4.22
C VAL A 555 -6.19 -18.21 2.84
N ARG A 556 -5.01 -18.05 2.21
CA ARG A 556 -4.63 -18.79 1.00
C ARG A 556 -4.71 -20.31 1.14
N ILE A 557 -4.62 -20.87 2.36
CA ILE A 557 -4.87 -22.31 2.59
C ILE A 557 -6.27 -22.73 2.13
N THR A 558 -7.25 -21.81 2.23
CA THR A 558 -8.63 -22.03 1.77
C THR A 558 -8.74 -22.02 0.24
N HIS A 559 -7.67 -21.68 -0.47
CA HIS A 559 -7.63 -21.65 -1.94
C HIS A 559 -6.86 -22.82 -2.54
N VAL A 560 -6.31 -23.74 -1.73
CA VAL A 560 -5.54 -24.91 -2.19
C VAL A 560 -6.45 -25.94 -2.86
N CYS A 561 -7.44 -26.45 -2.12
CA CYS A 561 -8.46 -27.35 -2.65
C CYS A 561 -9.77 -27.22 -1.86
N HIS A 562 -10.82 -27.93 -2.30
CA HIS A 562 -12.12 -27.91 -1.63
C HIS A 562 -12.05 -28.46 -0.20
N ASP A 563 -11.38 -29.60 0.02
CA ASP A 563 -11.31 -30.24 1.34
C ASP A 563 -10.58 -29.33 2.34
N TRP A 564 -9.48 -28.71 1.93
CA TRP A 564 -8.74 -27.76 2.75
C TRP A 564 -9.58 -26.54 3.11
N ARG A 565 -10.35 -26.03 2.15
CA ARG A 565 -11.30 -24.94 2.40
C ARG A 565 -12.35 -25.36 3.42
N GLU A 566 -12.95 -26.53 3.26
CA GLU A 566 -13.98 -27.02 4.16
C GLU A 566 -13.44 -27.18 5.58
N VAL A 567 -12.31 -27.90 5.74
CA VAL A 567 -11.63 -28.04 7.04
C VAL A 567 -11.30 -26.68 7.66
N ALA A 568 -10.75 -25.75 6.87
CA ALA A 568 -10.41 -24.43 7.39
C ALA A 568 -11.66 -23.62 7.81
N MET A 569 -12.76 -23.70 7.06
CA MET A 569 -14.01 -23.01 7.36
C MET A 569 -14.74 -23.60 8.56
N THR A 570 -14.65 -24.93 8.77
CA THR A 570 -15.27 -25.60 9.92
C THR A 570 -14.42 -25.57 11.18
N THR A 571 -13.14 -25.18 11.09
CA THR A 571 -12.21 -25.05 12.22
C THR A 571 -12.27 -23.64 12.82
N PRO A 572 -13.01 -23.40 13.91
CA PRO A 572 -13.28 -22.04 14.37
C PRO A 572 -12.03 -21.34 14.95
N SER A 573 -11.06 -22.11 15.45
CA SER A 573 -9.83 -21.60 16.06
C SER A 573 -8.91 -20.87 15.09
N LEU A 574 -9.10 -21.03 13.77
CA LEU A 574 -8.34 -20.30 12.76
C LEU A 574 -8.83 -18.85 12.59
N TRP A 575 -10.06 -18.55 13.03
CA TRP A 575 -10.76 -17.29 12.76
C TRP A 575 -10.86 -16.36 13.99
N THR A 576 -10.08 -16.64 15.04
CA THR A 576 -10.17 -15.94 16.33
C THR A 576 -9.33 -14.67 16.41
N GLU A 577 -8.39 -14.45 15.48
CA GLU A 577 -7.53 -13.27 15.45
C GLU A 577 -8.05 -12.23 14.47
N ILE A 578 -8.52 -11.11 15.02
CA ILE A 578 -9.12 -10.01 14.29
C ILE A 578 -8.16 -8.82 14.34
N LEU A 579 -7.67 -8.43 13.17
CA LEU A 579 -6.86 -7.24 12.94
C LEU A 579 -7.66 -6.15 12.23
N LEU A 580 -7.71 -4.96 12.84
CA LEU A 580 -8.20 -3.73 12.23
C LEU A 580 -7.02 -2.86 11.78
N ARG A 581 -6.84 -2.70 10.47
CA ARG A 581 -5.76 -1.90 9.83
C ARG A 581 -6.27 -0.88 8.81
N ASP A 582 -7.25 -1.25 7.97
CA ASP A 582 -7.70 -0.43 6.82
C ASP A 582 -9.21 -0.11 6.86
N PRO A 583 -9.69 0.98 6.22
CA PRO A 583 -11.09 1.46 6.30
C PRO A 583 -12.20 0.61 5.63
N GLY A 584 -11.97 -0.66 5.30
CA GLY A 584 -12.94 -1.52 4.60
C GLY A 584 -13.22 -2.88 5.28
N SER A 585 -13.09 -2.95 6.61
CA SER A 585 -12.97 -4.23 7.34
C SER A 585 -14.25 -4.80 7.95
N THR A 586 -15.40 -4.13 7.91
CA THR A 586 -16.59 -4.55 8.67
C THR A 586 -17.11 -5.93 8.25
N ASP A 587 -17.29 -6.18 6.95
CA ASP A 587 -17.78 -7.48 6.45
C ASP A 587 -16.81 -8.61 6.79
N ARG A 588 -15.50 -8.35 6.71
CA ARG A 588 -14.47 -9.33 7.05
C ARG A 588 -14.49 -9.65 8.53
N VAL A 589 -14.59 -8.63 9.39
CA VAL A 589 -14.70 -8.81 10.85
C VAL A 589 -15.93 -9.64 11.17
N GLN A 590 -17.07 -9.34 10.55
CA GLN A 590 -18.29 -10.12 10.73
C GLN A 590 -18.11 -11.59 10.32
N GLN A 591 -17.48 -11.86 9.17
CA GLN A 591 -17.17 -13.22 8.74
C GLN A 591 -16.24 -13.97 9.70
N PHE A 592 -15.25 -13.29 10.30
CA PHE A 592 -14.38 -13.87 11.30
C PHE A 592 -15.14 -14.18 12.59
N LEU A 593 -15.99 -13.26 13.04
CA LEU A 593 -16.85 -13.45 14.22
C LEU A 593 -17.79 -14.65 14.03
N GLU A 594 -18.50 -14.72 12.90
CA GLU A 594 -19.38 -15.84 12.54
C GLU A 594 -18.63 -17.18 12.54
N ARG A 595 -17.43 -17.23 11.95
CA ARG A 595 -16.65 -18.48 11.84
C ARG A 595 -15.96 -18.89 13.14
N SER A 596 -15.60 -17.93 13.99
CA SER A 596 -14.98 -18.18 15.30
C SER A 596 -15.94 -18.83 16.32
N LYS A 597 -17.25 -18.81 16.04
CA LYS A 597 -18.33 -19.36 16.89
C LYS A 597 -18.34 -18.74 18.28
N GLN A 598 -17.89 -19.46 19.32
CA GLN A 598 -17.84 -19.00 20.72
C GLN A 598 -16.43 -19.17 21.34
N ILE A 599 -15.40 -19.37 20.50
CA ILE A 599 -14.02 -19.51 20.95
C ILE A 599 -13.47 -18.13 21.40
N PRO A 600 -12.62 -18.04 22.43
CA PRO A 600 -12.02 -16.78 22.82
C PRO A 600 -11.32 -16.04 21.67
N LEU A 601 -11.48 -14.71 21.64
CA LEU A 601 -11.02 -13.84 20.55
C LEU A 601 -9.74 -13.07 20.91
N ARG A 602 -8.94 -12.78 19.88
CA ARG A 602 -7.76 -11.92 19.96
C ARG A 602 -7.96 -10.73 19.04
N LEU A 603 -8.01 -9.53 19.60
CA LEU A 603 -8.29 -8.30 18.87
C LEU A 603 -7.04 -7.41 18.81
N GLN A 604 -6.64 -7.02 17.61
CA GLN A 604 -5.56 -6.06 17.37
C GLN A 604 -6.09 -4.87 16.56
N VAL A 605 -5.94 -3.66 17.11
CA VAL A 605 -6.46 -2.42 16.54
C VAL A 605 -5.29 -1.50 16.23
N LEU A 606 -4.80 -1.47 14.98
CA LEU A 606 -3.55 -0.77 14.66
C LEU A 606 -3.72 0.73 14.33
N ARG A 607 -4.95 1.20 14.08
CA ARG A 607 -5.25 2.61 13.76
C ARG A 607 -6.74 2.96 13.89
N VAL A 608 -7.20 3.55 14.99
CA VAL A 608 -8.63 3.94 15.11
C VAL A 608 -8.94 5.13 14.20
N THR A 609 -9.97 5.03 13.34
CA THR A 609 -10.44 6.13 12.48
C THR A 609 -11.95 6.32 12.60
N ASP A 610 -12.47 7.50 12.23
CA ASP A 610 -13.91 7.84 12.30
C ASP A 610 -14.81 6.87 11.50
N ARG A 611 -14.22 6.16 10.53
CA ARG A 611 -14.91 5.18 9.69
C ARG A 611 -15.18 3.86 10.39
N TRP A 612 -14.67 3.63 11.61
CA TRP A 612 -14.75 2.35 12.32
C TRP A 612 -15.83 2.26 13.39
N THR A 613 -16.60 3.32 13.63
CA THR A 613 -17.61 3.38 14.70
C THR A 613 -18.59 2.19 14.64
N SER A 614 -19.02 1.79 13.44
CA SER A 614 -19.89 0.61 13.26
C SER A 614 -19.18 -0.70 13.62
N THR A 615 -17.95 -0.92 13.14
CA THR A 615 -17.14 -2.10 13.46
C THR A 615 -16.81 -2.21 14.94
N LEU A 616 -16.50 -1.07 15.59
CA LEU A 616 -16.23 -1.02 17.03
C LEU A 616 -17.46 -1.40 17.83
N LYS A 617 -18.65 -0.94 17.45
CA LYS A 617 -19.92 -1.36 18.08
C LYS A 617 -20.17 -2.87 17.95
N ILE A 618 -19.84 -3.47 16.80
CA ILE A 618 -19.95 -4.92 16.63
C ILE A 618 -18.98 -5.65 17.58
N LEU A 619 -17.72 -5.22 17.63
CA LEU A 619 -16.72 -5.83 18.51
C LEU A 619 -17.04 -5.62 19.99
N ALA A 620 -17.63 -4.48 20.35
CA ALA A 620 -18.11 -4.17 21.69
C ALA A 620 -19.11 -5.25 22.18
N THR A 621 -19.96 -5.78 21.30
CA THR A 621 -20.89 -6.87 21.65
C THR A 621 -20.21 -8.21 21.95
N GLN A 622 -18.93 -8.37 21.62
CA GLN A 622 -18.17 -9.62 21.76
C GLN A 622 -17.13 -9.58 22.88
N MET A 623 -17.10 -8.50 23.67
CA MET A 623 -16.09 -8.27 24.71
C MET A 623 -16.12 -9.30 25.85
N ASP A 624 -17.23 -10.00 26.05
CA ASP A 624 -17.40 -11.08 27.02
C ASP A 624 -16.45 -12.26 26.76
N ARG A 625 -16.05 -12.47 25.50
CA ARG A 625 -15.16 -13.55 25.05
C ARG A 625 -13.84 -13.09 24.44
N VAL A 626 -13.48 -11.82 24.56
CA VAL A 626 -12.14 -11.35 24.17
C VAL A 626 -11.13 -11.75 25.25
N GLU A 627 -10.09 -12.48 24.85
CA GLU A 627 -8.99 -12.92 25.73
C GLU A 627 -7.75 -12.03 25.59
N ASP A 628 -7.45 -11.57 24.39
CA ASP A 628 -6.31 -10.68 24.13
C ASP A 628 -6.78 -9.43 23.39
N LEU A 629 -6.43 -8.25 23.93
CA LEU A 629 -6.73 -6.96 23.32
C LEU A 629 -5.45 -6.15 23.14
N ALA A 630 -5.16 -5.72 21.92
CA ALA A 630 -4.07 -4.79 21.62
C ALA A 630 -4.59 -3.62 20.81
N PHE A 631 -4.21 -2.39 21.15
CA PHE A 631 -4.54 -1.22 20.36
C PHE A 631 -3.39 -0.22 20.25
N VAL A 632 -3.31 0.42 19.08
CA VAL A 632 -2.39 1.48 18.72
C VAL A 632 -3.22 2.71 18.36
N ALA A 633 -3.18 3.76 19.19
CA ALA A 633 -4.08 4.90 19.06
C ALA A 633 -3.49 6.20 19.63
N SER A 634 -3.79 7.34 19.02
CA SER A 634 -3.58 8.65 19.67
C SER A 634 -4.53 8.83 20.87
N LEU A 635 -4.34 9.87 21.69
CA LEU A 635 -5.22 10.14 22.83
C LEU A 635 -6.71 10.22 22.46
N GLU A 636 -7.03 10.98 21.42
CA GLU A 636 -8.43 11.19 21.00
C GLU A 636 -9.05 9.89 20.49
N GLN A 637 -8.28 9.13 19.73
CA GLN A 637 -8.64 7.81 19.22
C GLN A 637 -8.86 6.80 20.34
N ALA A 638 -7.96 6.77 21.33
CA ALA A 638 -8.04 5.87 22.48
C ALA A 638 -9.23 6.23 23.39
N LYS A 639 -9.55 7.52 23.57
CA LYS A 639 -10.75 7.95 24.31
C LYS A 639 -12.01 7.40 23.66
N ARG A 640 -12.18 7.64 22.36
CA ARG A 640 -13.33 7.14 21.60
C ARG A 640 -13.42 5.62 21.61
N PHE A 641 -12.28 4.94 21.50
CA PHE A 641 -12.20 3.49 21.58
C PHE A 641 -12.68 2.95 22.94
N VAL A 642 -12.27 3.59 24.04
CA VAL A 642 -12.70 3.23 25.39
C VAL A 642 -14.17 3.58 25.64
N ASP A 643 -14.65 4.71 25.11
CA ASP A 643 -16.04 5.16 25.28
C ASP A 643 -17.05 4.20 24.60
N GLU A 644 -16.66 3.55 23.51
CA GLU A 644 -17.52 2.62 22.75
C GLU A 644 -17.44 1.16 23.25
N LEU A 645 -16.43 0.80 24.05
CA LEU A 645 -16.29 -0.56 24.58
C LEU A 645 -16.96 -0.71 25.95
N PRO A 646 -17.72 -1.79 26.20
CA PRO A 646 -18.31 -2.05 27.50
C PRO A 646 -17.21 -2.28 28.55
N PRO A 647 -17.43 -1.84 29.80
CA PRO A 647 -16.47 -2.02 30.88
C PRO A 647 -16.33 -3.48 31.36
N ASP A 648 -17.19 -4.38 30.90
CA ASP A 648 -17.17 -5.79 31.32
C ASP A 648 -16.39 -6.65 30.30
N ALA A 649 -15.23 -7.14 30.72
CA ALA A 649 -14.35 -7.98 29.91
C ALA A 649 -13.83 -9.17 30.76
N PRO A 650 -14.72 -10.11 31.14
CA PRO A 650 -14.45 -11.14 32.13
C PRO A 650 -13.37 -12.14 31.73
N LEU A 651 -13.20 -12.39 30.43
CA LEU A 651 -12.20 -13.33 29.89
C LEU A 651 -10.89 -12.68 29.45
N LEU A 652 -10.76 -11.35 29.54
CA LEU A 652 -9.58 -10.62 29.08
C LEU A 652 -8.36 -10.97 29.94
N ARG A 653 -7.35 -11.61 29.32
CA ARG A 653 -6.10 -12.04 29.95
C ARG A 653 -4.92 -11.15 29.59
N SER A 654 -4.88 -10.60 28.38
CA SER A 654 -3.81 -9.71 27.92
C SER A 654 -4.34 -8.39 27.37
N LEU A 655 -3.74 -7.28 27.80
CA LEU A 655 -4.03 -5.94 27.29
C LEU A 655 -2.74 -5.21 26.89
N HIS A 656 -2.67 -4.74 25.65
CA HIS A 656 -1.55 -3.96 25.11
C HIS A 656 -2.05 -2.61 24.58
N ALA A 657 -1.56 -1.51 25.13
CA ALA A 657 -1.89 -0.15 24.70
C ALA A 657 -0.63 0.58 24.23
N PHE A 658 -0.63 1.12 23.01
CA PHE A 658 0.52 1.81 22.42
C PHE A 658 0.11 3.14 21.77
N ASP A 659 0.81 4.24 22.08
CA ASP A 659 0.65 5.50 21.35
C ASP A 659 1.74 5.68 20.27
N ARG A 660 1.30 5.97 19.03
CA ARG A 660 2.13 6.16 17.83
C ARG A 660 2.53 7.61 17.58
N THR A 661 1.96 8.60 18.28
CA THR A 661 2.24 10.03 18.01
C THR A 661 3.69 10.45 18.29
N SER A 662 4.49 9.59 18.91
CA SER A 662 5.91 9.86 19.21
C SER A 662 6.88 9.70 18.03
N ASP A 663 6.46 9.15 16.89
CA ASP A 663 7.36 8.89 15.74
C ASP A 663 7.50 10.08 14.77
N GLU A 664 6.69 11.13 14.90
CA GLU A 664 6.65 12.22 13.91
C GLU A 664 7.56 13.42 14.22
N THR A 665 8.24 13.51 15.38
CA THR A 665 9.20 14.61 15.64
C THR A 665 10.41 14.20 16.50
N PRO A 666 11.62 14.10 15.92
CA PRO A 666 12.84 13.74 16.66
C PRO A 666 13.55 14.93 17.33
N ARG A 667 12.84 15.96 17.83
CA ARG A 667 13.49 17.18 18.37
C ARG A 667 12.92 17.85 19.63
N ALA A 668 11.85 17.36 20.27
CA ALA A 668 11.33 17.99 21.49
C ALA A 668 11.90 17.33 22.76
N THR A 669 12.63 18.10 23.56
CA THR A 669 13.35 17.72 24.80
C THR A 669 12.45 17.45 26.01
N VAL A 670 11.12 17.37 25.86
CA VAL A 670 10.18 16.88 26.89
C VAL A 670 9.06 16.12 26.18
N ARG A 671 9.05 14.78 26.29
CA ARG A 671 7.94 13.97 25.74
C ARG A 671 6.72 14.11 26.65
N ASN A 672 5.77 14.96 26.27
CA ASN A 672 4.45 15.02 26.90
C ASN A 672 3.59 13.88 26.38
N TYR A 673 3.73 12.69 26.97
CA TYR A 673 2.84 11.57 26.69
C TYR A 673 1.40 11.91 27.08
N PRO A 674 0.38 11.42 26.36
CA PRO A 674 -1.01 11.61 26.74
C PRO A 674 -1.42 10.71 27.91
N LEU A 675 -2.39 11.14 28.72
CA LEU A 675 -2.97 10.30 29.78
C LEU A 675 -3.71 9.11 29.18
N LEU A 676 -3.41 7.90 29.65
CA LEU A 676 -4.13 6.70 29.29
C LEU A 676 -5.63 6.93 29.58
N PRO A 677 -6.52 6.89 28.57
CA PRO A 677 -7.94 7.17 28.77
C PRO A 677 -8.70 5.99 29.41
N PHE A 678 -7.97 5.05 29.97
CA PHE A 678 -8.46 3.82 30.56
C PHE A 678 -8.28 3.87 32.07
N SER A 679 -9.28 3.39 32.82
CA SER A 679 -9.18 3.23 34.26
C SER A 679 -9.60 1.82 34.65
N PHE A 680 -8.65 1.05 35.19
CA PHE A 680 -8.88 -0.32 35.65
C PHE A 680 -9.86 -0.41 36.81
N SER A 681 -10.15 0.68 37.52
CA SER A 681 -11.20 0.72 38.53
C SER A 681 -12.61 0.70 37.96
N LYS A 682 -12.78 1.08 36.67
CA LYS A 682 -14.06 1.08 35.97
C LYS A 682 -14.31 -0.20 35.18
N TRP A 683 -13.27 -0.95 34.85
CA TRP A 683 -13.36 -2.15 34.02
C TRP A 683 -13.33 -3.42 34.87
N ASN A 684 -14.30 -4.30 34.66
CA ASN A 684 -14.33 -5.62 35.28
C ASN A 684 -13.46 -6.58 34.48
N THR A 685 -12.22 -6.80 34.93
CA THR A 685 -11.19 -7.59 34.24
C THR A 685 -10.55 -8.65 35.17
N PRO A 686 -11.33 -9.56 35.77
CA PRO A 686 -10.84 -10.52 36.77
C PRO A 686 -9.81 -11.52 36.22
N ALA A 687 -9.86 -11.78 34.90
CA ALA A 687 -8.92 -12.67 34.22
C ALA A 687 -7.62 -11.98 33.78
N LEU A 688 -7.45 -10.66 33.96
CA LEU A 688 -6.29 -9.95 33.41
C LEU A 688 -5.01 -10.40 34.11
N ARG A 689 -4.05 -10.85 33.32
CA ARG A 689 -2.75 -11.37 33.75
C ARG A 689 -1.59 -10.58 33.17
N ASN A 690 -1.73 -10.10 31.94
CA ASN A 690 -0.66 -9.40 31.22
C ASN A 690 -1.13 -7.99 30.83
N LEU A 691 -0.38 -6.98 31.23
CA LEU A 691 -0.64 -5.58 30.88
C LEU A 691 0.62 -4.93 30.33
N GLN A 692 0.53 -4.36 29.13
CA GLN A 692 1.59 -3.58 28.51
C GLN A 692 1.06 -2.20 28.10
N ILE A 693 1.73 -1.15 28.55
CA ILE A 693 1.39 0.23 28.25
C ILE A 693 2.63 0.93 27.74
N THR A 694 2.57 1.47 26.53
CA THR A 694 3.70 2.15 25.87
C THR A 694 3.30 3.54 25.41
N ASN A 695 4.10 4.54 25.76
CA ASN A 695 3.94 5.95 25.40
C ASN A 695 2.63 6.60 25.92
N TYR A 696 2.04 6.08 27.01
CA TYR A 696 0.93 6.73 27.73
C TYR A 696 1.33 7.07 29.17
N ARG A 697 0.81 8.18 29.72
CA ARG A 697 0.87 8.47 31.15
C ARG A 697 -0.15 7.61 31.91
N ILE A 698 0.21 7.20 33.11
CA ILE A 698 -0.65 6.47 34.04
C ILE A 698 -0.74 7.28 35.33
N VAL A 699 -1.90 7.26 35.99
CA VAL A 699 -2.03 7.80 37.34
C VAL A 699 -1.55 6.74 38.34
N TRP A 700 -0.35 6.94 38.90
CA TRP A 700 0.29 6.00 39.82
C TRP A 700 -0.28 6.11 41.24
N THR A 701 -1.49 5.58 41.44
CA THR A 701 -2.15 5.55 42.74
C THR A 701 -2.42 4.11 43.19
N ARG A 702 -2.72 3.92 44.48
CA ARG A 702 -3.13 2.61 44.99
C ARG A 702 -4.38 2.12 44.24
N GLY A 703 -4.30 0.93 43.67
CA GLY A 703 -5.38 0.34 42.86
C GLY A 703 -5.36 0.77 41.39
N ALA A 704 -4.30 1.42 40.91
CA ALA A 704 -4.12 1.75 39.50
C ALA A 704 -4.08 0.52 38.58
N PHE A 705 -3.72 -0.65 39.12
CA PHE A 705 -3.60 -1.91 38.39
C PHE A 705 -4.41 -3.03 39.07
N PRO A 706 -4.97 -3.99 38.30
CA PRO A 706 -5.63 -5.17 38.87
C PRO A 706 -4.64 -6.05 39.66
N SER A 707 -5.04 -6.51 40.85
CA SER A 707 -4.23 -7.40 41.70
C SER A 707 -3.97 -8.79 41.09
N SER A 708 -4.71 -9.13 40.04
CA SER A 708 -4.61 -10.38 39.31
C SER A 708 -3.42 -10.43 38.33
N LEU A 709 -2.73 -9.30 38.09
CA LEU A 709 -1.63 -9.23 37.13
C LEU A 709 -0.44 -10.12 37.52
N THR A 710 0.06 -10.86 36.54
CA THR A 710 1.29 -11.64 36.59
C THR A 710 2.41 -11.01 35.77
N ARG A 711 2.09 -10.18 34.77
CA ARG A 711 3.06 -9.43 33.96
C ARG A 711 2.61 -7.98 33.80
N LEU A 712 3.48 -7.03 34.14
CA LEU A 712 3.26 -5.60 33.95
C LEU A 712 4.42 -4.99 33.18
N SER A 713 4.15 -4.31 32.07
CA SER A 713 5.12 -3.55 31.30
C SER A 713 4.64 -2.11 31.09
N VAL A 714 5.45 -1.13 31.48
CA VAL A 714 5.19 0.30 31.27
C VAL A 714 6.41 0.94 30.64
N ILE A 715 6.26 1.48 29.43
CA ILE A 715 7.34 2.05 28.63
C ILE A 715 7.00 3.49 28.28
N GLY A 716 7.85 4.45 28.63
CA GLY A 716 7.65 5.86 28.27
C GLY A 716 6.45 6.48 28.98
N ALA A 717 6.48 6.51 30.31
CA ALA A 717 5.52 7.25 31.14
C ALA A 717 6.13 8.58 31.63
N GLU A 718 5.31 9.51 32.13
CA GLU A 718 5.82 10.70 32.83
C GLU A 718 6.75 10.30 33.99
N THR A 719 7.76 11.13 34.24
CA THR A 719 8.64 11.00 35.39
C THR A 719 7.86 11.25 36.69
N VAL A 720 7.51 10.20 37.43
CA VAL A 720 6.72 10.29 38.67
C VAL A 720 7.54 10.07 39.94
N GLY A 721 6.99 10.51 41.07
CA GLY A 721 7.60 10.34 42.38
C GLY A 721 7.76 8.85 42.73
N TYR A 722 8.87 8.50 43.36
CA TYR A 722 9.16 7.14 43.81
C TYR A 722 8.01 6.53 44.67
N SER A 723 7.41 7.34 45.55
CA SER A 723 6.30 6.92 46.42
C SER A 723 5.08 6.45 45.65
N ASP A 724 4.79 7.09 44.51
CA ASP A 724 3.58 6.86 43.72
C ASP A 724 3.68 5.51 43.01
N VAL A 725 4.87 5.20 42.48
CA VAL A 725 5.16 3.90 41.86
C VAL A 725 5.05 2.77 42.89
N VAL A 726 5.62 2.96 44.08
CA VAL A 726 5.53 1.96 45.17
C VAL A 726 4.07 1.74 45.58
N ASP A 727 3.30 2.81 45.79
CA ASP A 727 1.90 2.71 46.21
C ASP A 727 1.01 2.03 45.17
N ALA A 728 1.30 2.18 43.88
CA ALA A 728 0.62 1.47 42.80
C ALA A 728 0.99 -0.03 42.72
N LEU A 729 2.24 -0.39 43.00
CA LEU A 729 2.75 -1.76 42.89
C LEU A 729 2.53 -2.61 44.15
N GLN A 730 2.38 -2.01 45.34
CA GLN A 730 2.30 -2.73 46.63
C GLN A 730 1.24 -3.84 46.68
N GLY A 731 0.14 -3.69 45.92
CA GLY A 731 -0.97 -4.64 45.88
C GLY A 731 -0.79 -5.83 44.92
N LEU A 732 0.27 -5.87 44.11
CA LEU A 732 0.45 -6.83 43.03
C LEU A 732 1.21 -8.08 43.47
N GLN A 733 0.65 -8.82 44.43
CA GLN A 733 1.31 -10.00 45.02
C GLN A 733 1.45 -11.17 44.04
N SER A 734 0.66 -11.21 42.97
CA SER A 734 0.70 -12.24 41.92
C SER A 734 1.71 -11.94 40.81
N LEU A 735 2.40 -10.79 40.87
CA LEU A 735 3.28 -10.32 39.79
C LEU A 735 4.53 -11.20 39.69
N VAL A 736 4.75 -11.79 38.51
CA VAL A 736 5.94 -12.60 38.20
C VAL A 736 6.90 -11.90 37.23
N HIS A 737 6.43 -10.98 36.38
CA HIS A 737 7.31 -10.12 35.59
C HIS A 737 6.94 -8.64 35.66
N LEU A 738 7.96 -7.79 35.86
CA LEU A 738 7.83 -6.34 35.89
C LEU A 738 8.80 -5.70 34.91
N HIS A 739 8.30 -4.91 33.95
CA HIS A 739 9.12 -4.16 33.00
C HIS A 739 8.80 -2.66 33.08
N LEU A 740 9.76 -1.81 33.46
CA LEU A 740 9.60 -0.36 33.54
C LEU A 740 10.68 0.36 32.72
N THR A 741 10.29 1.11 31.70
CA THR A 741 11.21 1.90 30.87
C THR A 741 10.87 3.40 30.96
N ASN A 742 11.86 4.22 31.32
CA ASN A 742 11.78 5.68 31.45
C ASN A 742 10.65 6.17 32.36
N VAL A 743 10.38 5.47 33.47
CA VAL A 743 9.32 5.80 34.43
C VAL A 743 9.77 6.79 35.51
N PHE A 744 11.04 6.74 35.92
CA PHE A 744 11.55 7.54 37.04
C PHE A 744 12.20 8.87 36.58
N PRO A 745 12.07 9.98 37.34
CA PRO A 745 12.74 11.27 37.08
C PRO A 745 14.25 11.15 37.19
N SER A 746 15.00 11.97 36.45
CA SER A 746 16.47 11.97 36.45
C SER A 746 17.11 12.46 37.76
N GLY A 747 16.35 13.11 38.65
CA GLY A 747 16.80 13.58 39.96
C GLY A 747 16.77 12.50 41.04
N LEU A 748 17.64 12.62 42.05
CA LEU A 748 17.57 11.78 43.26
C LEU A 748 16.25 12.05 43.99
N PRO A 749 15.54 11.01 44.48
CA PRO A 749 14.36 11.22 45.30
C PRO A 749 14.76 12.04 46.55
N HIS A 750 14.00 13.10 46.85
CA HIS A 750 14.16 13.83 48.11
C HIS A 750 14.00 12.83 49.26
N GLN A 751 15.01 12.73 50.12
CA GLN A 751 15.04 11.86 51.30
C GLN A 751 13.92 12.27 52.28
N SER A 752 12.69 11.82 52.05
CA SER A 752 11.59 11.96 53.01
C SER A 752 11.59 10.74 53.97
N ARG A 753 11.43 11.04 55.26
CA ARG A 753 11.82 10.23 56.44
C ARG A 753 11.05 8.92 56.68
N GLN A 754 10.26 8.40 55.75
CA GLN A 754 9.62 7.08 55.85
C GLN A 754 9.58 6.40 54.48
N GLN A 755 10.65 5.68 54.15
CA GLN A 755 10.75 4.92 52.91
C GLN A 755 9.92 3.62 53.04
N LYS A 756 8.81 3.52 52.30
CA LYS A 756 8.04 2.29 52.18
C LYS A 756 8.81 1.27 51.35
N LEU A 757 8.89 0.05 51.85
CA LEU A 757 9.52 -1.07 51.17
C LEU A 757 8.49 -1.82 50.32
N LEU A 758 8.78 -1.99 49.03
CA LEU A 758 7.94 -2.74 48.11
C LEU A 758 8.26 -4.24 48.25
N SER A 759 7.24 -5.09 48.33
CA SER A 759 7.41 -6.55 48.42
C SER A 759 6.63 -7.25 47.30
N LEU A 760 7.36 -7.96 46.44
CA LEU A 760 6.86 -8.71 45.28
C LEU A 760 7.34 -10.17 45.38
N PRO A 761 6.63 -11.04 46.14
CA PRO A 761 7.13 -12.34 46.55
C PRO A 761 7.17 -13.40 45.43
N ASN A 762 6.44 -13.19 44.33
CA ASN A 762 6.36 -14.14 43.22
C ASN A 762 7.14 -13.68 41.98
N LEU A 763 7.96 -12.63 42.12
CA LEU A 763 8.70 -12.05 40.99
C LEU A 763 9.76 -13.05 40.50
N ASP A 764 9.74 -13.32 39.20
CA ASP A 764 10.70 -14.16 38.47
C ASP A 764 11.56 -13.33 37.52
N GLY A 765 11.06 -12.19 37.03
CA GLY A 765 11.86 -11.27 36.22
C GLY A 765 11.52 -9.80 36.42
N ILE A 766 12.56 -8.96 36.44
CA ILE A 766 12.45 -7.51 36.48
C ILE A 766 13.32 -6.88 35.39
N GLU A 767 12.71 -6.07 34.52
CA GLU A 767 13.38 -5.34 33.46
C GLU A 767 13.22 -3.84 33.70
N LEU A 768 14.32 -3.13 33.85
CA LEU A 768 14.28 -1.69 34.10
C LEU A 768 15.11 -0.97 33.03
N SER A 769 14.62 0.17 32.54
CA SER A 769 15.38 1.03 31.64
C SER A 769 15.23 2.50 32.00
N GLY A 770 16.31 3.27 32.00
CA GLY A 770 16.25 4.72 32.19
C GLY A 770 17.43 5.32 32.95
N ALA A 771 17.15 6.35 33.76
CA ALA A 771 18.16 7.05 34.56
C ALA A 771 18.75 6.14 35.66
N ILE A 772 20.05 6.31 35.92
CA ILE A 772 20.84 5.39 36.74
C ILE A 772 20.41 5.33 38.20
N LEU A 773 20.51 6.45 38.91
CA LEU A 773 20.27 6.50 40.34
C LEU A 773 18.83 6.13 40.78
N PRO A 774 17.76 6.64 40.16
CA PRO A 774 16.40 6.32 40.57
C PRO A 774 16.04 4.84 40.41
N THR A 775 16.55 4.21 39.35
CA THR A 775 16.29 2.80 39.04
C THR A 775 17.00 1.88 40.03
N ILE A 776 18.25 2.21 40.37
CA ILE A 776 19.02 1.48 41.41
C ILE A 776 18.35 1.64 42.77
N TYR A 777 17.93 2.86 43.10
CA TYR A 777 17.22 3.14 44.34
C TYR A 777 15.92 2.32 44.44
N PHE A 778 15.21 2.12 43.33
CA PHE A 778 14.05 1.24 43.26
C PHE A 778 14.40 -0.23 43.52
N ILE A 779 15.48 -0.75 42.93
CA ILE A 779 15.95 -2.13 43.19
C ILE A 779 16.30 -2.33 44.67
N ASP A 780 16.97 -1.36 45.28
CA ASP A 780 17.40 -1.43 46.68
C ASP A 780 16.21 -1.57 47.65
N HIS A 781 15.13 -0.83 47.37
CA HIS A 781 13.92 -0.78 48.19
C HIS A 781 12.82 -1.79 47.77
N CYS A 782 13.13 -2.71 46.85
CA CYS A 782 12.23 -3.76 46.42
C CYS A 782 12.70 -5.13 46.95
N ARG A 783 11.81 -5.86 47.64
CA ARG A 783 12.03 -7.24 48.08
C ARG A 783 11.35 -8.19 47.10
N PHE A 784 12.14 -9.08 46.52
CA PHE A 784 11.71 -10.14 45.61
C PHE A 784 12.59 -11.39 45.80
N PRO A 785 12.17 -12.56 45.28
CA PRO A 785 12.93 -13.80 45.39
C PRO A 785 14.39 -13.67 44.90
N PRO A 786 15.36 -14.31 45.56
CA PRO A 786 16.76 -14.22 45.14
C PRO A 786 17.05 -14.77 43.73
N GLU A 787 16.19 -15.67 43.23
CA GLU A 787 16.30 -16.28 41.91
C GLU A 787 15.81 -15.36 40.77
N THR A 788 15.18 -14.22 41.10
CA THR A 788 14.64 -13.27 40.12
C THR A 788 15.68 -12.84 39.09
N HIS A 789 15.33 -12.92 37.81
CA HIS A 789 16.12 -12.38 36.71
C HIS A 789 16.08 -10.85 36.71
N ILE A 790 17.24 -10.19 36.73
CA ILE A 790 17.34 -8.73 36.75
C ILE A 790 17.96 -8.25 35.42
N SER A 791 17.17 -7.59 34.60
CA SER A 791 17.64 -6.88 33.41
C SER A 791 17.58 -5.38 33.67
N TYR A 792 18.70 -4.69 33.44
CA TYR A 792 18.79 -3.26 33.61
C TYR A 792 19.52 -2.61 32.44
N THR A 793 18.77 -1.83 31.67
CA THR A 793 19.28 -1.03 30.55
C THR A 793 19.41 0.42 30.97
N PHE A 794 20.51 1.09 30.64
CA PHE A 794 20.69 2.49 31.01
C PHE A 794 21.18 3.32 29.84
N ASP A 795 20.69 4.56 29.81
CA ASP A 795 21.01 5.52 28.77
C ASP A 795 22.00 6.56 29.33
N THR A 796 23.19 6.62 28.74
CA THR A 796 24.23 7.56 29.21
C THR A 796 24.15 8.90 28.47
N ARG A 797 23.18 9.10 27.56
CA ARG A 797 22.93 10.40 26.91
C ARG A 797 22.50 11.48 27.91
N TRP A 798 22.14 11.11 29.14
CA TRP A 798 21.48 11.98 30.11
C TRP A 798 22.29 12.40 31.34
N ASN A 799 23.59 12.08 31.49
CA ASN A 799 24.51 12.74 32.45
C ASN A 799 25.90 12.08 32.52
N GLU A 800 26.95 12.89 32.73
CA GLU A 800 28.37 12.52 32.75
C GLU A 800 28.94 11.95 34.07
N ASP A 801 28.15 11.70 35.11
CA ASP A 801 28.71 11.31 36.42
C ASP A 801 28.96 9.79 36.57
N LEU A 802 30.15 9.34 36.14
CA LEU A 802 30.61 7.95 36.24
C LEU A 802 30.80 7.44 37.68
N LEU A 803 31.11 8.33 38.63
CA LEU A 803 31.14 8.03 40.08
C LEU A 803 29.80 7.48 40.59
N ARG A 804 28.68 7.86 39.96
CA ARG A 804 27.32 7.40 40.31
C ARG A 804 27.03 5.99 39.80
N VAL A 805 27.76 5.51 38.80
CA VAL A 805 27.60 4.15 38.25
C VAL A 805 28.15 3.11 39.23
N ALA A 806 29.24 3.42 39.94
CA ALA A 806 29.76 2.57 41.02
C ALA A 806 28.72 2.33 42.13
N HIS A 807 27.87 3.32 42.45
CA HIS A 807 26.78 3.16 43.42
C HIS A 807 25.72 2.11 43.00
N SER A 808 25.64 1.75 41.71
CA SER A 808 24.78 0.66 41.22
C SER A 808 25.23 -0.72 41.69
N ALA A 809 26.53 -0.87 41.96
CA ALA A 809 27.12 -2.16 42.29
C ALA A 809 26.64 -2.64 43.67
N PHE A 810 26.44 -1.74 44.65
CA PHE A 810 26.10 -2.15 46.02
C PHE A 810 24.74 -2.86 46.12
N PRO A 811 23.62 -2.33 45.59
CA PRO A 811 22.35 -3.03 45.66
C PRO A 811 22.36 -4.33 44.85
N LEU A 812 22.94 -4.31 43.64
CA LEU A 812 23.05 -5.51 42.80
C LEU A 812 23.90 -6.60 43.46
N ALA A 813 25.04 -6.26 44.05
CA ALA A 813 25.89 -7.18 44.79
C ALA A 813 25.18 -7.75 46.03
N ALA A 814 24.41 -6.93 46.75
CA ALA A 814 23.61 -7.39 47.87
C ALA A 814 22.54 -8.42 47.44
N LYS A 815 21.82 -8.18 46.33
CA LYS A 815 20.83 -9.14 45.79
C LYS A 815 21.50 -10.43 45.30
N LEU A 816 22.63 -10.34 44.60
CA LEU A 816 23.41 -11.50 44.15
C LEU A 816 23.94 -12.33 45.31
N ASN A 817 24.43 -11.69 46.37
CA ASN A 817 24.89 -12.41 47.56
C ASN A 817 23.74 -13.10 48.31
N ALA A 818 22.57 -12.47 48.36
CA ALA A 818 21.37 -13.11 48.91
C ALA A 818 20.89 -14.32 48.09
N ALA A 819 21.28 -14.41 46.81
CA ALA A 819 20.93 -15.52 45.91
C ALA A 819 21.81 -16.76 46.03
N ARG A 820 22.84 -16.76 46.89
CA ARG A 820 23.66 -17.95 47.15
C ARG A 820 22.81 -19.07 47.76
N ILE A 821 22.85 -20.25 47.15
CA ILE A 821 22.20 -21.46 47.67
C ILE A 821 23.30 -22.38 48.19
N GLY A 822 23.37 -22.57 49.51
CA GLY A 822 24.41 -23.38 50.16
C GLY A 822 25.82 -22.86 49.88
N SER A 823 26.70 -23.73 49.38
CA SER A 823 28.09 -23.40 49.02
C SER A 823 28.28 -23.03 47.54
N GLU A 824 27.21 -23.00 46.72
CA GLU A 824 27.36 -22.66 45.31
C GLU A 824 27.54 -21.15 45.11
N PRO A 825 28.43 -20.73 44.18
CA PRO A 825 28.60 -19.33 43.86
C PRO A 825 27.36 -18.77 43.16
N ALA A 826 27.05 -17.50 43.44
CA ALA A 826 25.92 -16.79 42.83
C ALA A 826 26.08 -16.63 41.31
N VAL A 827 27.32 -16.55 40.83
CA VAL A 827 27.68 -16.38 39.42
C VAL A 827 28.65 -17.49 39.01
N LYS A 828 28.30 -18.27 37.98
CA LYS A 828 29.12 -19.34 37.40
C LYS A 828 29.74 -18.97 36.05
N ALA A 829 29.14 -18.05 35.30
CA ALA A 829 29.74 -17.53 34.06
C ALA A 829 29.44 -16.04 33.88
N VAL A 830 30.33 -15.37 33.14
CA VAL A 830 30.26 -13.94 32.83
C VAL A 830 30.43 -13.75 31.33
N ALA A 831 29.59 -12.92 30.71
CA ALA A 831 29.81 -12.48 29.34
C ALA A 831 29.82 -10.95 29.27
N ILE A 832 30.77 -10.40 28.54
CA ILE A 832 30.98 -8.96 28.39
C ILE A 832 30.97 -8.64 26.90
N ASP A 833 30.24 -7.61 26.51
CA ASP A 833 30.27 -7.07 25.16
C ASP A 833 30.58 -5.56 25.16
N SER A 834 30.66 -4.94 23.99
CA SER A 834 30.95 -3.50 23.86
C SER A 834 29.87 -2.57 24.43
N HIS A 835 28.73 -3.12 24.84
CA HIS A 835 27.57 -2.38 25.34
C HIS A 835 27.11 -2.87 26.72
N GLY A 836 27.57 -4.01 27.25
CA GLY A 836 27.02 -4.54 28.49
C GLY A 836 27.74 -5.73 29.14
N LEU A 837 27.18 -6.13 30.28
CA LEU A 837 27.63 -7.23 31.15
C LEU A 837 26.45 -8.19 31.40
N ARG A 838 26.71 -9.49 31.26
CA ARG A 838 25.78 -10.57 31.56
C ARG A 838 26.40 -11.49 32.61
N LEU A 839 25.66 -11.77 33.67
CA LEU A 839 26.02 -12.72 34.71
C LEU A 839 25.10 -13.93 34.64
N PHE A 840 25.68 -15.11 34.64
CA PHE A 840 24.96 -16.38 34.52
C PHE A 840 25.18 -17.23 35.76
N ARG A 841 24.09 -17.83 36.25
CA ARG A 841 24.11 -18.81 37.34
C ARG A 841 24.41 -20.23 36.85
N TYR A 842 24.22 -20.49 35.56
CA TYR A 842 24.39 -21.80 34.93
C TYR A 842 25.33 -21.69 33.73
N ILE A 843 26.05 -22.77 33.45
CA ILE A 843 26.94 -22.90 32.30
C ILE A 843 26.27 -23.84 31.29
N SER A 844 26.30 -23.48 30.00
CA SER A 844 25.74 -24.30 28.93
C SER A 844 26.78 -25.31 28.44
N GLU A 845 26.49 -26.60 28.53
CA GLU A 845 27.37 -27.64 28.01
C GLU A 845 27.18 -27.84 26.50
N GLY A 846 28.22 -27.62 25.69
CA GLY A 846 28.37 -28.25 24.39
C GLY A 846 29.21 -27.48 23.35
N PRO A 847 29.68 -28.14 22.28
CA PRO A 847 30.51 -27.55 21.23
C PRO A 847 29.69 -27.33 19.95
N THR A 848 29.17 -26.13 19.69
CA THR A 848 28.47 -25.83 18.42
C THR A 848 28.72 -24.43 17.91
N SER A 849 28.85 -24.32 16.59
CA SER A 849 29.34 -23.20 15.76
C SER A 849 28.42 -21.97 15.61
N ALA A 850 27.47 -21.75 16.51
CA ALA A 850 26.54 -20.62 16.45
C ALA A 850 26.51 -19.85 17.79
N PRO A 851 27.22 -18.71 17.91
CA PRO A 851 27.36 -17.96 19.15
C PRO A 851 26.07 -17.29 19.64
N GLU A 852 25.15 -16.97 18.73
CA GLU A 852 24.00 -16.10 19.03
C GLU A 852 22.83 -16.84 19.71
N ASN A 853 22.67 -18.14 19.49
CA ASN A 853 21.45 -18.87 19.92
C ASN A 853 21.53 -19.53 21.31
N ARG A 854 22.65 -19.45 22.04
CA ARG A 854 22.82 -20.17 23.33
C ARG A 854 22.58 -19.34 24.59
N TYR A 855 22.70 -18.01 24.50
CA TYR A 855 22.64 -17.14 25.69
C TYR A 855 21.35 -16.34 25.82
N ILE A 856 20.43 -16.44 24.86
CA ILE A 856 19.30 -15.51 24.78
C ILE A 856 18.34 -15.62 25.99
N ASN A 857 18.32 -16.72 26.75
CA ASN A 857 17.31 -16.90 27.81
C ASN A 857 17.83 -17.47 29.15
N ARG A 858 19.10 -17.25 29.53
CA ARG A 858 19.66 -17.82 30.78
C ARG A 858 20.55 -16.91 31.62
N ALA A 859 20.70 -15.63 31.25
CA ALA A 859 21.35 -14.68 32.15
C ALA A 859 20.52 -14.57 33.43
N HIS A 860 21.16 -14.43 34.59
CA HIS A 860 20.49 -14.11 35.85
C HIS A 860 20.47 -12.60 36.09
N VAL A 861 21.55 -11.92 35.69
CA VAL A 861 21.62 -10.46 35.65
C VAL A 861 22.11 -10.00 34.29
N TYR A 862 21.42 -9.04 33.68
CA TYR A 862 21.79 -8.40 32.42
C TYR A 862 21.87 -6.90 32.61
N LEU A 863 23.03 -6.31 32.33
CA LEU A 863 23.28 -4.88 32.43
C LEU A 863 23.70 -4.38 31.05
N HIS A 864 22.96 -3.43 30.48
CA HIS A 864 23.17 -2.97 29.11
C HIS A 864 23.19 -1.44 29.01
N SER A 865 24.11 -0.90 28.22
CA SER A 865 24.29 0.53 27.97
C SER A 865 23.94 0.86 26.52
N LEU A 866 23.09 1.87 26.32
CA LEU A 866 22.67 2.34 24.99
C LEU A 866 23.71 3.25 24.30
N CYS A 867 24.92 3.39 24.86
CA CYS A 867 25.91 4.39 24.46
C CYS A 867 27.33 3.82 24.30
N SER A 868 28.23 4.69 23.81
CA SER A 868 29.57 4.37 23.30
C SER A 868 30.39 3.38 24.11
N ILE A 869 31.32 2.74 23.39
CA ILE A 869 32.35 1.83 23.87
C ILE A 869 33.19 2.36 25.06
N VAL A 870 33.24 3.67 25.27
CA VAL A 870 33.92 4.33 26.38
C VAL A 870 33.20 4.08 27.70
N THR A 871 31.87 4.05 27.70
CA THR A 871 31.06 3.80 28.89
C THR A 871 31.16 2.34 29.33
N ALA A 872 31.11 1.39 28.38
CA ALA A 872 31.30 -0.02 28.67
C ALA A 872 32.67 -0.31 29.33
N LYS A 873 33.74 0.35 28.88
CA LYS A 873 35.06 0.27 29.52
C LYS A 873 35.01 0.68 31.00
N LYS A 874 34.46 1.85 31.30
CA LYS A 874 34.36 2.34 32.69
C LYS A 874 33.44 1.48 33.54
N PHE A 875 32.39 0.92 32.97
CA PHE A 875 31.52 -0.04 33.66
C PHE A 875 32.25 -1.32 34.07
N ILE A 876 33.08 -1.88 33.17
CA ILE A 876 33.94 -3.03 33.47
C ILE A 876 34.94 -2.69 34.58
N VAL A 877 35.49 -1.46 34.58
CA VAL A 877 36.45 -1.00 35.60
C VAL A 877 35.79 -0.81 36.95
N ASP A 878 34.64 -0.14 37.00
CA ASP A 878 34.08 0.40 38.24
C ASP A 878 33.05 -0.54 38.88
N VAL A 879 32.32 -1.33 38.09
CA VAL A 879 31.21 -2.18 38.58
C VAL A 879 31.64 -3.63 38.74
N CYS A 880 32.36 -4.22 37.77
CA CYS A 880 32.71 -5.64 37.83
C CYS A 880 33.53 -6.04 39.08
N PRO A 881 34.51 -5.26 39.55
CA PRO A 881 35.28 -5.60 40.75
C PRO A 881 34.45 -5.61 42.04
N GLN A 882 33.29 -4.96 42.06
CA GLN A 882 32.40 -4.88 43.22
C GLN A 882 31.37 -6.03 43.25
N LEU A 883 31.32 -6.88 42.22
CA LEU A 883 30.39 -8.00 42.11
C LEU A 883 31.03 -9.30 42.66
N PRO A 884 30.25 -10.23 43.20
CA PRO A 884 30.77 -11.49 43.75
C PRO A 884 31.14 -12.51 42.65
N LEU A 885 32.26 -12.29 41.96
CA LEU A 885 32.70 -13.05 40.77
C LEU A 885 33.69 -14.20 41.05
N GLU A 886 34.10 -14.40 42.30
CA GLU A 886 35.17 -15.35 42.70
C GLU A 886 34.93 -16.80 42.24
N GLY A 887 33.66 -17.21 42.19
CA GLY A 887 33.24 -18.55 41.76
C GLY A 887 32.92 -18.69 40.28
N ALA A 888 33.16 -17.67 39.46
CA ALA A 888 32.94 -17.74 38.02
C ALA A 888 33.96 -18.69 37.36
N LEU A 889 33.45 -19.66 36.59
CA LEU A 889 34.25 -20.68 35.90
C LEU A 889 34.48 -20.33 34.42
N GLU A 890 33.64 -19.47 33.84
CA GLU A 890 33.70 -19.10 32.42
C GLU A 890 33.55 -17.60 32.20
N LEU A 891 34.39 -17.03 31.33
CA LEU A 891 34.37 -15.64 30.89
C LEU A 891 34.29 -15.61 29.36
N THR A 892 33.31 -14.89 28.83
CA THR A 892 33.17 -14.65 27.38
C THR A 892 33.30 -13.17 27.07
N LEU A 893 34.17 -12.83 26.13
CA LEU A 893 34.41 -11.47 25.65
C LEU A 893 33.95 -11.35 24.19
N TYR A 894 32.97 -10.49 23.95
CA TYR A 894 32.41 -10.19 22.62
C TYR A 894 32.78 -8.77 22.21
N SER A 895 33.66 -8.59 21.23
CA SER A 895 33.91 -7.25 20.67
C SER A 895 34.34 -6.17 21.67
N VAL A 896 34.97 -6.56 22.77
CA VAL A 896 35.39 -5.64 23.83
C VAL A 896 36.79 -5.08 23.51
N PRO A 897 36.98 -3.76 23.35
CA PRO A 897 38.30 -3.19 23.15
C PRO A 897 39.09 -3.11 24.46
N CYS A 898 40.33 -3.59 24.44
CA CYS A 898 41.27 -3.30 25.49
C CYS A 898 41.87 -1.90 25.24
N PRO A 899 41.89 -0.98 26.22
CA PRO A 899 42.62 0.28 26.07
C PRO A 899 44.13 0.00 26.00
N ALA A 900 44.75 0.34 24.87
CA ALA A 900 46.20 0.37 24.72
C ALA A 900 46.76 1.42 25.70
N GLY A 901 47.17 1.00 26.89
CA GLY A 901 47.81 1.88 27.89
C GLY A 901 47.47 1.64 29.35
N SER A 902 46.42 0.88 29.71
CA SER A 902 46.15 0.53 31.12
C SER A 902 45.56 -0.86 31.28
N LEU A 903 46.39 -1.82 31.67
CA LEU A 903 46.00 -3.19 32.02
C LEU A 903 45.42 -3.30 33.44
N SER A 904 45.46 -2.23 34.24
CA SER A 904 45.05 -2.26 35.66
C SER A 904 43.58 -2.64 35.88
N PRO A 905 42.60 -2.23 35.06
CA PRO A 905 41.19 -2.61 35.29
C PRO A 905 40.91 -4.08 34.97
N TRP A 906 41.51 -4.59 33.88
CA TRP A 906 41.43 -5.99 33.52
C TRP A 906 42.11 -6.86 34.57
N LYS A 907 43.25 -6.42 35.10
CA LYS A 907 43.94 -7.08 36.21
C LYS A 907 43.05 -7.17 37.46
N ALA A 908 42.36 -6.10 37.85
CA ALA A 908 41.46 -6.07 39.00
C ALA A 908 40.23 -6.99 38.81
N MET A 909 39.61 -6.97 37.63
CA MET A 909 38.48 -7.86 37.33
C MET A 909 38.89 -9.34 37.30
N MET A 910 40.00 -9.66 36.62
CA MET A 910 40.50 -11.04 36.51
C MET A 910 40.99 -11.57 37.87
N ALA A 911 41.56 -10.70 38.72
CA ALA A 911 41.87 -11.03 40.11
C ALA A 911 40.63 -11.48 40.90
N GLY A 912 39.48 -10.88 40.61
CA GLY A 912 38.19 -11.24 41.19
C GLY A 912 37.60 -12.55 40.65
N MET A 913 38.22 -13.21 39.66
CA MET A 913 37.76 -14.46 39.03
C MET A 913 38.76 -15.61 39.21
N GLY A 914 39.26 -15.81 40.43
CA GLY A 914 40.30 -16.82 40.73
C GLY A 914 39.93 -18.29 40.40
N SER A 915 38.65 -18.57 40.16
CA SER A 915 38.15 -19.91 39.77
C SER A 915 38.00 -20.12 38.26
N LEU A 916 38.36 -19.13 37.43
CA LEU A 916 38.13 -19.18 35.98
C LEU A 916 38.86 -20.35 35.30
N GLU A 917 38.12 -21.23 34.65
CA GLU A 917 38.66 -22.39 33.90
C GLU A 917 38.57 -22.21 32.38
N ARG A 918 37.59 -21.44 31.89
CA ARG A 918 37.31 -21.24 30.46
C ARG A 918 37.29 -19.76 30.08
N LEU A 919 38.05 -19.41 29.04
CA LEU A 919 38.03 -18.07 28.42
C LEU A 919 37.60 -18.17 26.95
N ARG A 920 36.56 -17.44 26.58
CA ARG A 920 36.06 -17.34 25.21
C ARG A 920 36.22 -15.92 24.68
N ILE A 921 36.77 -15.78 23.49
CA ILE A 921 36.97 -14.48 22.83
C ILE A 921 36.39 -14.55 21.41
N ILE A 922 35.45 -13.66 21.10
CA ILE A 922 34.66 -13.64 19.87
C ILE A 922 34.66 -12.21 19.29
N ARG A 923 34.91 -12.02 17.99
CA ARG A 923 35.17 -10.69 17.38
C ARG A 923 34.08 -10.16 16.43
N ARG A 924 33.82 -8.84 16.50
CA ARG A 924 33.75 -7.78 15.43
C ARG A 924 33.62 -6.36 16.07
N PRO A 925 34.50 -5.35 15.90
CA PRO A 925 35.84 -5.30 15.31
C PRO A 925 37.01 -5.45 16.33
N TYR A 926 36.74 -5.67 17.61
CA TYR A 926 37.70 -5.87 18.73
C TYR A 926 37.50 -7.26 19.38
N PRO A 927 38.30 -7.68 20.39
CA PRO A 927 39.66 -7.22 20.72
C PRO A 927 40.64 -7.49 19.57
N ASN A 928 41.70 -6.69 19.48
CA ASN A 928 42.74 -6.92 18.49
C ASN A 928 43.67 -8.08 18.94
N PRO A 929 44.46 -8.68 18.04
CA PRO A 929 45.38 -9.76 18.39
C PRO A 929 46.34 -9.44 19.55
N LYS A 930 46.84 -8.19 19.66
CA LYS A 930 47.73 -7.77 20.76
C LYS A 930 47.02 -7.71 22.11
N ASP A 931 45.75 -7.35 22.13
CA ASP A 931 44.93 -7.30 23.34
C ASP A 931 44.74 -8.71 23.93
N ILE A 932 44.54 -9.72 23.07
CA ILE A 932 44.41 -11.13 23.47
C ILE A 932 45.69 -11.60 24.16
N LEU A 933 46.85 -11.31 23.56
CA LEU A 933 48.15 -11.62 24.15
C LEU A 933 48.30 -10.96 25.52
N ALA A 934 47.98 -9.66 25.61
CA ALA A 934 48.09 -8.91 26.86
C ALA A 934 47.17 -9.46 27.98
N ILE A 935 45.96 -9.92 27.65
CA ILE A 935 45.04 -10.54 28.60
C ILE A 935 45.61 -11.87 29.14
N LEU A 936 46.19 -12.69 28.29
CA LEU A 936 46.73 -14.00 28.66
C LEU A 936 48.02 -13.90 29.51
N SER A 937 48.77 -12.80 29.37
CA SER A 937 50.00 -12.51 30.12
C SER A 937 49.79 -11.77 31.45
N LEU A 938 48.55 -11.50 31.88
CA LEU A 938 48.29 -10.77 33.12
C LEU A 938 48.81 -11.54 34.35
N THR A 939 49.63 -10.88 35.18
CA THR A 939 50.10 -11.36 36.50
C THR A 939 49.61 -10.45 37.63
N ILE A 940 49.41 -11.00 38.82
CA ILE A 940 49.02 -10.31 40.05
C ILE A 940 50.12 -10.52 41.10
N SER A 941 50.43 -9.47 41.83
CA SER A 941 51.37 -9.49 42.95
C SER A 941 50.66 -10.09 44.17
N GLY A 942 51.17 -11.19 44.72
CA GLY A 942 50.67 -11.74 45.98
C GLY A 942 50.87 -10.79 47.16
N ALA A 943 49.98 -10.85 48.17
CA ALA A 943 50.20 -10.15 49.43
C ALA A 943 51.50 -10.64 50.10
N PRO A 944 52.29 -9.76 50.73
CA PRO A 944 53.57 -10.16 51.31
C PRO A 944 53.34 -11.03 52.55
N ALA A 945 53.51 -12.34 52.39
CA ALA A 945 53.77 -13.23 53.52
C ALA A 945 55.30 -13.30 53.71
N GLY A 946 55.84 -12.44 54.59
CA GLY A 946 57.17 -12.53 55.21
C GLY A 946 58.37 -12.90 54.33
N ASN A 947 59.28 -11.93 54.10
CA ASN A 947 60.68 -12.12 53.66
C ASN A 947 60.96 -13.17 52.55
N GLN A 948 60.04 -13.34 51.59
CA GLN A 948 60.31 -14.02 50.33
C GLN A 948 59.84 -13.16 49.17
N THR A 949 60.63 -13.22 48.09
CA THR A 949 60.42 -12.58 46.79
C THR A 949 58.96 -12.68 46.37
N ILE A 950 58.39 -11.57 45.89
CA ILE A 950 57.03 -11.52 45.34
C ILE A 950 56.93 -12.56 44.23
N SER A 951 56.27 -13.69 44.49
CA SER A 951 55.91 -14.65 43.46
C SER A 951 54.77 -14.01 42.67
N GLU A 952 55.07 -13.52 41.47
CA GLU A 952 54.04 -13.07 40.54
C GLU A 952 53.23 -14.28 40.09
N GLN A 953 51.96 -14.34 40.49
CA GLN A 953 51.03 -15.39 40.08
C GLN A 953 50.24 -14.90 38.86
N TYR A 954 49.98 -15.77 37.88
CA TYR A 954 49.10 -15.40 36.77
C TYR A 954 47.70 -15.05 37.28
N ALA A 955 47.07 -14.02 36.69
CA ALA A 955 45.77 -13.52 37.09
C ALA A 955 44.64 -14.54 36.94
N MET A 956 44.83 -15.51 36.03
CA MET A 956 43.90 -16.61 35.78
C MET A 956 44.65 -17.93 36.00
N PRO A 957 44.85 -18.38 37.26
CA PRO A 957 45.69 -19.53 37.57
C PRO A 957 45.00 -20.87 37.26
N LYS A 958 43.67 -20.92 37.17
CA LYS A 958 42.93 -22.16 36.86
C LYS A 958 42.51 -22.29 35.39
N LEU A 959 42.90 -21.34 34.53
CA LEU A 959 42.51 -21.33 33.12
C LEU A 959 43.09 -22.55 32.40
N LYS A 960 42.22 -23.43 31.89
CA LYS A 960 42.58 -24.67 31.18
C LYS A 960 42.11 -24.65 29.72
N GLU A 961 41.06 -23.91 29.39
CA GLU A 961 40.46 -23.91 28.06
C GLU A 961 40.38 -22.50 27.47
N LEU A 962 40.83 -22.36 26.23
CA LEU A 962 40.79 -21.12 25.47
C LEU A 962 40.00 -21.32 24.17
N TYR A 963 39.01 -20.47 23.93
CA TYR A 963 38.22 -20.48 22.71
C TYR A 963 38.40 -19.16 21.96
N LEU A 964 38.86 -19.25 20.72
CA LEU A 964 39.04 -18.10 19.82
C LEU A 964 38.10 -18.28 18.63
N SER A 965 37.20 -17.31 18.44
CA SER A 965 36.27 -17.31 17.31
C SER A 965 36.34 -16.00 16.53
N GLU A 966 36.39 -16.08 15.20
CA GLU A 966 36.45 -14.90 14.31
C GLU A 966 37.68 -13.99 14.55
N ILE A 967 38.74 -14.53 15.16
CA ILE A 967 40.00 -13.81 15.42
C ILE A 967 40.87 -13.79 14.18
N ARG A 968 41.50 -12.64 13.89
CA ARG A 968 42.47 -12.49 12.78
C ARG A 968 43.84 -13.02 13.23
N PHE A 969 44.34 -14.05 12.56
CA PHE A 969 45.64 -14.66 12.86
C PHE A 969 46.79 -14.00 12.09
N ARG A 970 46.50 -13.50 10.88
CA ARG A 970 47.48 -12.85 10.00
C ARG A 970 46.90 -11.58 9.39
N SER A 971 47.69 -10.52 9.33
CA SER A 971 47.31 -9.29 8.63
C SER A 971 47.38 -9.47 7.11
N PRO A 972 46.31 -9.18 6.35
CA PRO A 972 46.38 -9.22 4.88
C PRO A 972 47.32 -8.12 4.32
N ALA A 973 47.54 -7.05 5.07
CA ALA A 973 48.43 -5.94 4.68
C ALA A 973 49.94 -6.28 4.81
N ILE A 974 50.29 -7.37 5.49
CA ILE A 974 51.69 -7.75 5.73
C ILE A 974 51.88 -9.20 5.23
N PRO A 975 52.45 -9.40 4.02
CA PRO A 975 52.72 -10.72 3.49
C PRO A 975 53.58 -11.54 4.45
N GLY A 976 53.12 -12.73 4.82
CA GLY A 976 53.84 -13.65 5.71
C GLY A 976 53.77 -13.32 7.20
N ASP A 977 52.92 -12.39 7.64
CA ASP A 977 52.72 -12.09 9.06
C ASP A 977 52.43 -13.36 9.90
N THR A 978 53.25 -13.59 10.92
CA THR A 978 53.09 -14.63 11.96
C THR A 978 53.06 -14.04 13.37
N SER A 979 53.06 -12.72 13.51
CA SER A 979 53.31 -12.02 14.77
C SER A 979 52.36 -12.41 15.91
N PHE A 980 51.09 -12.66 15.60
CA PHE A 980 50.13 -13.13 16.59
C PHE A 980 50.35 -14.59 17.00
N VAL A 981 50.66 -15.47 16.04
CA VAL A 981 50.91 -16.90 16.30
C VAL A 981 52.17 -17.08 17.13
N ASP A 982 53.24 -16.36 16.78
CA ASP A 982 54.51 -16.38 17.50
C ASP A 982 54.33 -15.87 18.94
N GLY A 983 53.64 -14.74 19.12
CA GLY A 983 53.34 -14.19 20.44
C GLY A 983 52.44 -15.11 21.27
N LEU A 984 51.47 -15.79 20.65
CA LEU A 984 50.63 -16.77 21.35
C LEU A 984 51.44 -17.97 21.82
N CYS A 985 52.37 -18.49 20.99
CA CYS A 985 53.28 -19.57 21.37
C CYS A 985 54.18 -19.19 22.54
N GLU A 986 54.75 -17.98 22.52
CA GLU A 986 55.58 -17.47 23.61
C GLU A 986 54.81 -17.42 24.94
N ILE A 987 53.60 -16.88 24.93
CA ILE A 987 52.77 -16.81 26.14
C ILE A 987 52.36 -18.20 26.64
N LEU A 988 51.99 -19.12 25.74
CA LEU A 988 51.64 -20.48 26.13
C LEU A 988 52.83 -21.20 26.78
N LYS A 989 54.04 -21.01 26.24
CA LYS A 989 55.29 -21.53 26.81
C LYS A 989 55.59 -20.94 28.18
N LEU A 990 55.46 -19.62 28.34
CA LEU A 990 55.67 -18.94 29.61
C LEU A 990 54.67 -19.43 30.67
N ARG A 991 53.40 -19.59 30.32
CA ARG A 991 52.36 -20.13 31.22
C ARG A 991 52.64 -21.58 31.60
N GLU A 992 53.06 -22.42 30.66
CA GLU A 992 53.44 -23.80 30.95
C GLU A 992 54.64 -23.89 31.91
N SER A 993 55.68 -23.07 31.69
CA SER A 993 56.86 -23.03 32.57
C SER A 993 56.55 -22.59 34.00
N ALA A 994 55.49 -21.79 34.19
CA ALA A 994 54.99 -21.35 35.48
C ALA A 994 53.95 -22.31 36.11
N GLY A 995 53.65 -23.45 35.46
CA GLY A 995 52.70 -24.45 35.97
C GLY A 995 51.23 -24.20 35.61
N PHE A 996 50.92 -23.24 34.74
CA PHE A 996 49.57 -22.81 34.37
C PHE A 996 49.20 -23.16 32.91
N LYS A 997 49.35 -24.44 32.57
CA LYS A 997 49.20 -24.97 31.21
C LYS A 997 47.75 -24.92 30.68
N ILE A 998 47.59 -24.44 29.44
CA ILE A 998 46.33 -24.56 28.68
C ILE A 998 46.22 -25.98 28.11
N GLN A 999 45.09 -26.65 28.36
CA GLN A 999 44.85 -28.04 27.98
C GLN A 999 44.06 -28.14 26.66
N LEU A 1000 43.17 -27.19 26.39
CA LEU A 1000 42.30 -27.16 25.22
C LEU A 1000 42.32 -25.79 24.54
N LEU A 1001 42.56 -25.79 23.23
CA LEU A 1001 42.40 -24.61 22.36
C LEU A 1001 41.35 -24.90 21.30
N VAL A 1002 40.32 -24.06 21.18
CA VAL A 1002 39.27 -24.20 20.17
C VAL A 1002 39.30 -22.99 19.23
N LEU A 1003 39.42 -23.26 17.93
CA LEU A 1003 39.59 -22.28 16.87
C LEU A 1003 38.42 -22.40 15.90
N THR A 1004 37.57 -21.38 15.80
CA THR A 1004 36.36 -21.41 14.97
C THR A 1004 36.27 -20.14 14.13
N ARG A 1005 36.12 -20.26 12.81
CA ARG A 1005 36.00 -19.12 11.90
C ARG A 1005 37.14 -18.09 12.00
N CYS A 1006 38.33 -18.49 12.44
CA CYS A 1006 39.50 -17.60 12.53
C CYS A 1006 39.94 -17.15 11.13
N LEU A 1007 40.23 -15.86 10.98
CA LEU A 1007 40.53 -15.22 9.71
C LEU A 1007 42.03 -15.31 9.39
N ASN A 1008 42.33 -15.61 8.13
CA ASN A 1008 43.68 -15.72 7.57
C ASN A 1008 44.57 -16.72 8.31
N MET A 1009 43.97 -17.75 8.93
CA MET A 1009 44.68 -18.84 9.61
C MET A 1009 44.81 -20.04 8.69
N ASN A 1010 46.00 -20.65 8.64
CA ASN A 1010 46.28 -21.81 7.81
C ASN A 1010 46.62 -23.07 8.65
N ARG A 1011 46.89 -24.20 7.96
CA ARG A 1011 47.24 -25.47 8.62
C ARG A 1011 48.58 -25.41 9.38
N GLU A 1012 49.53 -24.61 8.90
CA GLU A 1012 50.85 -24.47 9.54
C GLU A 1012 50.70 -23.79 10.89
N ASP A 1013 49.85 -22.76 11.00
CA ASP A 1013 49.56 -22.07 12.25
C ASP A 1013 49.03 -23.04 13.33
N VAL A 1014 48.11 -23.93 12.95
CA VAL A 1014 47.57 -24.96 13.84
C VAL A 1014 48.65 -25.98 14.22
N SER A 1015 49.51 -26.36 13.28
CA SER A 1015 50.62 -27.29 13.51
C SER A 1015 51.64 -26.75 14.52
N VAL A 1016 51.95 -25.45 14.45
CA VAL A 1016 52.88 -24.80 15.40
C VAL A 1016 52.28 -24.77 16.81
N LEU A 1017 50.99 -24.47 16.94
CA LEU A 1017 50.30 -24.41 18.25
C LEU A 1017 50.19 -25.79 18.93
N HIS A 1018 50.15 -26.88 18.17
CA HIS A 1018 50.13 -28.25 18.71
C HIS A 1018 51.36 -28.59 19.55
N ALA A 1019 52.49 -27.89 19.38
CA ALA A 1019 53.67 -28.08 20.21
C ALA A 1019 53.46 -27.62 21.66
N PHE A 1020 52.49 -26.73 21.92
CA PHE A 1020 52.27 -26.10 23.23
C PHE A 1020 50.93 -26.50 23.87
N VAL A 1021 49.92 -26.88 23.07
CA VAL A 1021 48.59 -27.26 23.57
C VAL A 1021 48.27 -28.73 23.21
N PRO A 1022 47.97 -29.60 24.19
CA PRO A 1022 47.73 -31.02 23.96
C PRO A 1022 46.53 -31.31 23.04
N LYS A 1023 45.47 -30.50 23.11
CA LYS A 1023 44.24 -30.70 22.34
C LYS A 1023 43.84 -29.40 21.65
N ILE A 1024 43.79 -29.44 20.31
CA ILE A 1024 43.30 -28.33 19.48
C ILE A 1024 42.08 -28.80 18.68
N LEU A 1025 41.00 -28.04 18.72
CA LEU A 1025 39.80 -28.26 17.90
C LEU A 1025 39.65 -27.12 16.90
N TRP A 1026 39.90 -27.39 15.62
CA TRP A 1026 39.77 -26.44 14.53
C TRP A 1026 38.62 -26.84 13.59
N ASP A 1027 37.89 -25.85 13.07
CA ASP A 1027 36.78 -26.05 12.12
C ASP A 1027 37.22 -26.53 10.71
N ASN A 1028 38.53 -26.76 10.50
CA ASN A 1028 39.15 -27.22 9.26
C ASN A 1028 38.85 -26.34 8.04
N LYS A 1029 38.52 -25.07 8.25
CA LYS A 1029 38.23 -24.12 7.19
C LYS A 1029 39.17 -22.93 7.29
N VAL A 1030 39.75 -22.56 6.14
CA VAL A 1030 40.49 -21.30 5.99
C VAL A 1030 39.46 -20.24 5.64
N HIS A 1031 39.29 -19.26 6.52
CA HIS A 1031 38.40 -18.13 6.29
C HIS A 1031 39.24 -16.92 5.92
N TYR A 1032 38.94 -16.30 4.77
CA TYR A 1032 39.59 -15.08 4.32
C TYR A 1032 38.73 -13.87 4.69
N GLU A 1033 39.37 -12.75 4.95
CA GLU A 1033 38.71 -11.46 5.08
C GLU A 1033 38.37 -10.94 3.67
N SER A 1034 37.10 -10.64 3.39
CA SER A 1034 36.66 -10.11 2.09
C SER A 1034 36.93 -8.61 2.00
N ASP A 1035 37.44 -8.12 0.86
CA ASP A 1035 37.79 -6.70 0.63
C ASP A 1035 36.65 -5.68 0.86
N ASP A 1036 35.39 -6.12 0.94
CA ASP A 1036 34.21 -5.25 1.13
C ASP A 1036 33.92 -4.83 2.59
N SER A 1037 34.66 -5.30 3.59
CA SER A 1037 34.31 -5.03 5.00
C SER A 1037 34.83 -3.71 5.59
N ASP A 1038 35.63 -2.92 4.85
CA ASP A 1038 36.16 -1.64 5.33
C ASP A 1038 35.34 -0.40 4.89
N ILE A 1039 34.20 -0.56 4.20
CA ILE A 1039 33.41 0.58 3.68
C ILE A 1039 32.40 1.18 4.69
N ASN A 1040 32.15 0.59 5.86
CA ASN A 1040 31.16 1.14 6.80
C ASN A 1040 31.65 1.25 8.25
N VAL A 1041 32.73 2.00 8.47
CA VAL A 1041 32.99 2.65 9.77
C VAL A 1041 33.56 4.05 9.54
N ALA A 1042 32.64 5.00 9.34
CA ALA A 1042 32.83 6.41 9.67
C ALA A 1042 31.87 6.76 10.82
#